data_AF-A0A932U0X0-F1
#
_entry.id   AF-A0A932U0X0-F1
#
_cell.length_a   1.000
_cell.length_b   1.000
_cell.length_c   1.000
_cell.angle_alpha   90.00
_cell.angle_beta   90.00
_cell.angle_gamma   90.00
#
_symmetry.space_group_name_H-M   'P 1'
#
loop_
_entity.id
_entity.type
_entity.pdbx_description
1 polymer ?
#
loop_
_entity_poly.entity_id
_entity_poly.type
_entity_poly.pdbx_seq_one_letter_code
_entity_poly.pdbx_strand_id
1 'polypeptide(L)'
;MHIHLFPRPSADTGIGLHWCAGRSQLPIQQVRAFWIPELRALGAAWIKLNDHRECLPLVEELLAAGIQPIVRIYRPAPNPGPLNDEELAAVGGLVRAGVRYIEISHRPDLPAQWRNGVLPPDAQALVARHLAQDLAEVLARGALPALPAVDPASGWDLITELIRLGKRDVLQGPIWQAIHNPGHNRPPDYPADAVHREGAPLTQSYYLALADEEWEGDAWQGRSLAEVNRLRRRTFASQQTREESGGFFNFAPLHARHRELLGRAIPILSTSGGYVVGAADDSRYPALTPSLHLAYTLEACRTLMGSSTRFAPAPDYFFCASFWLLANQLLDSSRPARENDAWYSPDHPNGVLPIVPVLQAESKCPRYTPQVASAEPASSAQSGESLIAFTAAALEGKGLITGKVRGGASVDLRLVSLDSGLTLQTIARSNGDYRFVDLPAGRYSLWVEEPPGSRRGDVGLEDDQTVAVDLAVQGWGYEITEAADGPGGMLQCSVALTADMAAAPSLRLRWVGGERVLAMVRSGKERMARCSAGPLEAGVYDVQLLGIPDSSPGDLRATIPVGRTTETHIHFVHSRLPDQSNAPRASVIEGRVSNGETTQVTLQNADGRRRSVTTDPRGRFRFPGLAAGSYTVSVAGAEQNLSRTRLGVDGEHYLLVGFDLPSPVEPTPPPRAGLQGKAPGQAGRTAILTSADGLSLTRRIDDDATFCFEHLAPGQYDLVAGGVQAAGLRLNAGECLRVNFPPANPQWQVNVRSRATLRRPGLVRVQVLGRKGLSVTLRGESAGKQMRPTGSALEYGPFAVEFGPLDPGSYTVAVEGVDVTAAFTLDSTDAAVITFQRDGALSGSPHLEYQPV
;
A
#
# COMPACT_ATOMS: atom_id res chain seq x y z
N MET A 1 -9.85 9.08 25.22
CA MET A 1 -10.22 8.40 23.95
C MET A 1 -9.03 7.60 23.42
N HIS A 2 -9.21 6.31 23.16
CA HIS A 2 -8.18 5.45 22.55
C HIS A 2 -8.03 5.74 21.05
N ILE A 3 -6.85 5.46 20.49
CA ILE A 3 -6.48 5.91 19.15
C ILE A 3 -7.33 5.33 18.02
N HIS A 4 -7.83 4.10 18.17
CA HIS A 4 -8.70 3.44 17.20
C HIS A 4 -10.13 4.01 17.17
N LEU A 5 -10.53 4.81 18.15
CA LEU A 5 -11.87 5.42 18.20
C LEU A 5 -11.95 6.70 17.36
N PHE A 6 -10.80 7.25 16.94
CA PHE A 6 -10.78 8.49 16.17
C PHE A 6 -11.34 8.25 14.76
N PRO A 7 -12.22 9.14 14.26
CA PRO A 7 -12.90 8.93 12.99
C PRO A 7 -11.89 8.90 11.84
N ARG A 8 -11.95 7.87 11.00
CA ARG A 8 -11.14 7.75 9.78
C ARG A 8 -12.05 7.55 8.57
N PRO A 9 -11.58 7.89 7.35
CA PRO A 9 -12.23 7.48 6.11
C PRO A 9 -12.48 5.96 6.11
N SER A 10 -13.58 5.52 5.50
CA SER A 10 -13.89 4.09 5.38
C SER A 10 -12.92 3.34 4.47
N ALA A 11 -12.37 4.01 3.46
CA ALA A 11 -11.33 3.51 2.57
C ALA A 11 -9.99 4.24 2.84
N ASP A 12 -9.57 4.30 4.11
CA ASP A 12 -8.39 5.06 4.51
C ASP A 12 -7.08 4.46 3.98
N THR A 13 -6.50 5.09 2.97
CA THR A 13 -5.17 4.75 2.43
C THR A 13 -4.03 5.44 3.19
N GLY A 14 -4.33 6.36 4.10
CA GLY A 14 -3.39 7.31 4.70
C GLY A 14 -2.86 8.38 3.74
N ILE A 15 -3.23 8.34 2.46
CA ILE A 15 -2.81 9.33 1.46
C ILE A 15 -3.68 10.56 1.63
N GLY A 16 -3.02 11.70 1.89
CA GLY A 16 -3.65 13.00 1.94
C GLY A 16 -2.98 14.00 1.00
N LEU A 17 -3.72 15.02 0.59
CA LEU A 17 -3.19 16.10 -0.25
C LEU A 17 -3.52 17.45 0.36
N HIS A 18 -2.57 18.37 0.29
CA HIS A 18 -2.83 19.76 0.57
C HIS A 18 -3.52 20.40 -0.64
N TRP A 19 -4.76 20.88 -0.47
CA TRP A 19 -5.64 21.26 -1.58
C TRP A 19 -5.04 22.37 -2.46
N CYS A 20 -4.79 23.53 -1.87
CA CYS A 20 -4.09 24.65 -2.51
C CYS A 20 -3.46 25.53 -1.42
N ALA A 21 -2.53 26.42 -1.77
CA ALA A 21 -1.82 27.24 -0.77
C ALA A 21 -2.72 28.30 -0.09
N GLY A 22 -3.83 28.69 -0.75
CA GLY A 22 -4.81 29.65 -0.25
C GLY A 22 -6.19 29.01 -0.04
N ARG A 23 -7.23 29.77 -0.42
CA ARG A 23 -8.57 29.23 -0.66
C ARG A 23 -8.78 29.04 -2.16
N SER A 24 -9.46 27.97 -2.53
CA SER A 24 -9.86 27.75 -3.93
C SER A 24 -11.13 28.53 -4.23
N GLN A 25 -11.15 29.23 -5.36
CA GLN A 25 -12.32 29.95 -5.87
C GLN A 25 -13.02 29.18 -7.01
N LEU A 26 -12.57 27.95 -7.27
CA LEU A 26 -13.06 27.13 -8.35
C LEU A 26 -14.55 26.78 -8.16
N PRO A 27 -15.40 26.90 -9.20
CA PRO A 27 -16.80 26.52 -9.09
C PRO A 27 -16.96 25.05 -8.69
N ILE A 28 -17.87 24.79 -7.74
CA ILE A 28 -18.04 23.45 -7.15
C ILE A 28 -18.39 22.37 -8.19
N GLN A 29 -19.06 22.75 -9.29
CA GLN A 29 -19.35 21.83 -10.39
C GLN A 29 -18.08 21.31 -11.08
N GLN A 30 -17.04 22.13 -11.19
CA GLN A 30 -15.77 21.72 -11.75
C GLN A 30 -14.99 20.82 -10.78
N VAL A 31 -15.07 21.11 -9.48
CA VAL A 31 -14.55 20.23 -8.43
C VAL A 31 -15.19 18.84 -8.53
N ARG A 32 -16.52 18.78 -8.61
CA ARG A 32 -17.27 17.52 -8.71
C ARG A 32 -16.94 16.76 -10.00
N ALA A 33 -16.89 17.46 -11.13
CA ALA A 33 -16.71 16.84 -12.44
C ALA A 33 -15.29 16.32 -12.67
N PHE A 34 -14.27 17.01 -12.14
CA PHE A 34 -12.87 16.69 -12.39
C PHE A 34 -12.15 16.23 -11.13
N TRP A 35 -12.10 17.09 -10.10
CA TRP A 35 -11.22 16.87 -8.96
C TRP A 35 -11.65 15.70 -8.06
N ILE A 36 -12.95 15.48 -7.85
CA ILE A 36 -13.40 14.34 -7.03
C ILE A 36 -12.99 12.99 -7.67
N PRO A 37 -13.21 12.74 -8.98
CA PRO A 37 -12.65 11.59 -9.67
C PRO A 37 -11.13 11.49 -9.56
N GLU A 38 -10.40 12.59 -9.77
CA GLU A 38 -8.92 12.59 -9.70
C GLU A 38 -8.42 12.20 -8.31
N LEU A 39 -9.01 12.76 -7.25
CA LEU A 39 -8.69 12.41 -5.86
C LEU A 39 -8.92 10.93 -5.58
N ARG A 40 -10.02 10.36 -6.08
CA ARG A 40 -10.32 8.93 -5.93
C ARG A 40 -9.32 8.06 -6.68
N ALA A 41 -8.92 8.45 -7.90
CA ALA A 41 -7.93 7.73 -8.69
C ALA A 41 -6.56 7.72 -7.99
N LEU A 42 -6.16 8.85 -7.40
CA LEU A 42 -4.96 8.97 -6.56
C LEU A 42 -5.06 8.17 -5.26
N GLY A 43 -6.26 7.70 -4.89
CA GLY A 43 -6.50 7.03 -3.63
C GLY A 43 -6.44 7.97 -2.43
N ALA A 44 -6.67 9.27 -2.62
CA ALA A 44 -6.64 10.26 -1.56
C ALA A 44 -7.84 10.04 -0.61
N ALA A 45 -7.54 9.74 0.65
CA ALA A 45 -8.53 9.57 1.70
C ALA A 45 -8.66 10.82 2.58
N TRP A 46 -7.67 11.73 2.53
CA TRP A 46 -7.60 12.94 3.34
C TRP A 46 -7.35 14.19 2.48
N ILE A 47 -7.98 15.31 2.81
CA ILE A 47 -7.69 16.59 2.16
C ILE A 47 -7.49 17.67 3.21
N LYS A 48 -6.35 18.35 3.12
CA LYS A 48 -6.05 19.50 3.96
C LYS A 48 -6.50 20.80 3.28
N LEU A 49 -7.38 21.53 3.97
CA LEU A 49 -7.80 22.87 3.60
C LEU A 49 -7.09 23.91 4.48
N ASN A 50 -6.37 24.84 3.85
CA ASN A 50 -5.60 25.87 4.55
C ASN A 50 -6.45 27.05 5.02
N ASP A 51 -7.65 27.19 4.48
CA ASP A 51 -8.57 28.28 4.82
C ASP A 51 -10.01 27.76 4.90
N HIS A 52 -10.64 28.03 6.04
CA HIS A 52 -12.03 27.66 6.34
C HIS A 52 -13.08 28.55 5.66
N ARG A 53 -12.69 29.74 5.20
CA ARG A 53 -13.66 30.70 4.66
C ARG A 53 -14.17 30.21 3.31
N GLU A 54 -15.49 30.21 3.15
CA GLU A 54 -16.19 29.80 1.92
C GLU A 54 -15.94 28.34 1.50
N CYS A 55 -15.41 27.48 2.38
CA CYS A 55 -15.04 26.11 2.02
C CYS A 55 -16.17 25.07 2.15
N LEU A 56 -17.33 25.46 2.68
CA LEU A 56 -18.44 24.52 2.97
C LEU A 56 -18.88 23.69 1.76
N PRO A 57 -19.10 24.26 0.55
CA PRO A 57 -19.46 23.45 -0.62
C PRO A 57 -18.40 22.40 -0.96
N LEU A 58 -17.12 22.75 -0.86
CA LEU A 58 -16.02 21.81 -1.09
C LEU A 58 -15.99 20.71 -0.02
N VAL A 59 -16.17 21.09 1.25
CA VAL A 59 -16.24 20.13 2.37
C VAL A 59 -17.36 19.12 2.18
N GLU A 60 -18.54 19.57 1.76
CA GLU A 60 -19.70 18.71 1.50
C GLU A 60 -19.41 17.71 0.37
N GLU A 61 -18.80 18.15 -0.74
CA GLU A 61 -18.40 17.26 -1.83
C GLU A 61 -17.33 16.24 -1.40
N LEU A 62 -16.34 16.67 -0.62
CA LEU A 62 -15.28 15.78 -0.11
C LEU A 62 -15.87 14.70 0.80
N LEU A 63 -16.73 15.10 1.74
CA LEU A 63 -17.38 14.18 2.68
C LEU A 63 -18.32 13.22 1.94
N ALA A 64 -19.11 13.72 0.98
CA ALA A 64 -19.94 12.87 0.12
C ALA A 64 -19.11 11.89 -0.72
N ALA A 65 -17.87 12.25 -1.05
CA ALA A 65 -16.94 11.38 -1.75
C ALA A 65 -16.25 10.34 -0.85
N GLY A 66 -16.45 10.39 0.47
CA GLY A 66 -15.78 9.53 1.46
C GLY A 66 -14.37 10.03 1.85
N ILE A 67 -14.06 11.29 1.56
CA ILE A 67 -12.74 11.90 1.77
C ILE A 67 -12.83 12.79 3.02
N GLN A 68 -11.94 12.57 4.00
CA GLN A 68 -11.97 13.29 5.26
C GLN A 68 -11.24 14.64 5.15
N PRO A 69 -11.93 15.78 5.36
CA PRO A 69 -11.27 17.08 5.39
C PRO A 69 -10.60 17.33 6.74
N ILE A 70 -9.41 17.93 6.68
CA ILE A 70 -8.72 18.59 7.80
C ILE A 70 -8.78 20.09 7.52
N VAL A 71 -9.49 20.86 8.34
CA VAL A 71 -9.76 22.28 8.04
C VAL A 71 -9.00 23.18 9.00
N ARG A 72 -8.21 24.12 8.45
CA ARG A 72 -7.55 25.16 9.24
C ARG A 72 -8.49 26.35 9.44
N ILE A 73 -8.64 26.78 10.69
CA ILE A 73 -9.25 28.08 11.01
C ILE A 73 -8.22 29.16 10.73
N TYR A 74 -8.22 29.64 9.49
CA TYR A 74 -7.25 30.60 8.99
C TYR A 74 -7.44 31.99 9.60
N ARG A 75 -6.33 32.54 10.11
CA ARG A 75 -6.18 33.92 10.56
C ARG A 75 -4.86 34.48 9.99
N PRO A 76 -4.81 35.72 9.48
CA PRO A 76 -3.57 36.31 8.96
C PRO A 76 -2.45 36.39 10.01
N ALA A 77 -2.77 36.84 11.22
CA ALA A 77 -1.85 36.88 12.35
C ALA A 77 -2.61 36.43 13.63
N PRO A 78 -2.68 35.11 13.90
CA PRO A 78 -3.50 34.56 14.98
C PRO A 78 -3.05 35.03 16.36
N ASN A 79 -1.76 35.29 16.56
CA ASN A 79 -1.23 35.62 17.90
C ASN A 79 -1.16 37.14 18.14
N PRO A 80 -1.46 37.61 19.38
CA PRO A 80 -1.70 36.83 20.59
C PRO A 80 -3.20 36.68 20.95
N GLY A 81 -4.08 36.25 20.05
CA GLY A 81 -5.52 36.13 20.37
C GLY A 81 -6.02 34.68 20.35
N PRO A 82 -6.97 34.30 21.23
CA PRO A 82 -7.77 33.09 21.03
C PRO A 82 -8.71 33.27 19.83
N LEU A 83 -9.46 32.21 19.50
CA LEU A 83 -10.53 32.28 18.52
C LEU A 83 -11.64 33.23 19.00
N ASN A 84 -12.18 34.03 18.07
CA ASN A 84 -13.33 34.90 18.33
C ASN A 84 -14.67 34.20 18.03
N ASP A 85 -15.79 34.88 18.30
CA ASP A 85 -17.13 34.32 18.11
C ASP A 85 -17.44 33.95 16.65
N GLU A 86 -16.92 34.71 15.67
CA GLU A 86 -17.10 34.43 14.25
C GLU A 86 -16.38 33.13 13.84
N GLU A 87 -15.13 32.98 14.28
CA GLU A 87 -14.31 31.79 14.03
C GLU A 87 -14.92 30.55 14.71
N LEU A 88 -15.42 30.70 15.94
CA LEU A 88 -16.12 29.65 16.67
C LEU A 88 -17.47 29.29 16.05
N ALA A 89 -18.18 30.26 15.46
CA ALA A 89 -19.39 30.01 14.69
C ALA A 89 -19.08 29.22 13.40
N ALA A 90 -17.96 29.54 12.74
CA ALA A 90 -17.49 28.80 11.57
C ALA A 90 -17.12 27.35 11.91
N VAL A 91 -16.45 27.11 13.05
CA VAL A 91 -16.23 25.75 13.57
C VAL A 91 -17.55 25.00 13.72
N GLY A 92 -18.57 25.65 14.32
CA GLY A 92 -19.89 25.05 14.44
C GLY A 92 -20.54 24.70 13.09
N GLY A 93 -20.35 25.55 12.07
CA GLY A 93 -20.78 25.25 10.69
C GLY A 93 -20.09 24.03 10.09
N LEU A 94 -18.77 23.94 10.25
CA LEU A 94 -17.97 22.81 9.77
C LEU A 94 -18.37 21.49 10.46
N VAL A 95 -18.60 21.51 11.77
CA VAL A 95 -19.04 20.32 12.51
C VAL A 95 -20.40 19.83 12.01
N ARG A 96 -21.35 20.75 11.78
CA ARG A 96 -22.67 20.43 11.21
C ARG A 96 -22.56 19.82 9.82
N ALA A 97 -21.62 20.28 9.00
CA ALA A 97 -21.34 19.71 7.67
C ALA A 97 -20.68 18.33 7.74
N GLY A 98 -20.14 17.91 8.90
CA GLY A 98 -19.52 16.60 9.11
C GLY A 98 -18.01 16.63 9.31
N VAL A 99 -17.38 17.81 9.31
CA VAL A 99 -15.94 17.94 9.63
C VAL A 99 -15.68 17.54 11.08
N ARG A 100 -14.57 16.85 11.31
CA ARG A 100 -14.12 16.46 12.65
C ARG A 100 -12.76 17.04 13.00
N TYR A 101 -11.81 17.05 12.06
CA TYR A 101 -10.44 17.50 12.32
C TYR A 101 -10.26 18.99 12.02
N ILE A 102 -10.03 19.78 13.09
CA ILE A 102 -9.85 21.22 13.02
C ILE A 102 -8.44 21.61 13.45
N GLU A 103 -7.69 22.29 12.57
CA GLU A 103 -6.42 22.93 12.91
C GLU A 103 -6.71 24.38 13.34
N ILE A 104 -6.68 24.62 14.64
CA ILE A 104 -7.05 25.90 15.27
C ILE A 104 -5.93 26.94 15.28
N SER A 105 -4.68 26.47 15.19
CA SER A 105 -3.49 27.31 15.16
C SER A 105 -2.39 26.61 14.36
N HIS A 106 -1.59 27.41 13.66
CA HIS A 106 -0.58 26.96 12.72
C HIS A 106 0.75 27.64 13.06
N ARG A 107 1.80 26.86 13.31
CA ARG A 107 3.17 27.32 13.54
C ARG A 107 3.28 28.58 14.42
N PRO A 108 2.72 28.58 15.65
CA PRO A 108 2.74 29.76 16.51
C PRO A 108 4.16 30.18 16.94
N ASP A 109 5.14 29.29 16.75
CA ASP A 109 6.58 29.50 16.89
C ASP A 109 7.19 30.43 15.80
N LEU A 110 6.46 30.73 14.73
CA LEU A 110 6.94 31.60 13.65
C LEU A 110 6.57 33.07 13.89
N PRO A 111 7.51 34.02 13.69
CA PRO A 111 7.22 35.46 13.85
C PRO A 111 6.10 35.95 12.93
N ALA A 112 5.98 35.39 11.73
CA ALA A 112 4.93 35.74 10.77
C ALA A 112 3.49 35.45 11.27
N GLN A 113 3.32 34.66 12.33
CA GLN A 113 2.01 34.39 12.93
C GLN A 113 1.58 35.40 14.01
N TRP A 114 2.40 36.43 14.25
CA TRP A 114 2.16 37.47 15.27
C TRP A 114 1.84 38.81 14.62
N ARG A 115 0.89 39.57 15.17
CA ARG A 115 0.42 40.86 14.60
C ARG A 115 1.53 41.87 14.28
N ASN A 116 2.67 41.78 14.95
CA ASN A 116 3.82 42.66 14.75
C ASN A 116 5.03 41.96 14.10
N GLY A 117 4.90 40.70 13.67
CA GLY A 117 6.02 39.95 13.10
C GLY A 117 7.13 39.60 14.10
N VAL A 118 6.85 39.70 15.41
CA VAL A 118 7.84 39.54 16.50
C VAL A 118 7.30 38.57 17.54
N LEU A 119 8.12 37.59 17.94
CA LEU A 119 7.83 36.72 19.09
C LEU A 119 8.12 37.47 20.40
N PRO A 120 7.13 37.65 21.30
CA PRO A 120 7.43 38.14 22.64
C PRO A 120 8.21 37.09 23.46
N PRO A 121 8.96 37.50 24.50
CA PRO A 121 9.72 36.59 25.34
C PRO A 121 8.87 35.49 26.02
N ASP A 122 7.60 35.78 26.32
CA ASP A 122 6.63 34.86 26.93
C ASP A 122 5.70 34.18 25.90
N ALA A 123 6.07 34.20 24.61
CA ALA A 123 5.24 33.72 23.50
C ALA A 123 4.66 32.32 23.72
N GLN A 124 5.47 31.36 24.16
CA GLN A 124 5.04 29.98 24.37
C GLN A 124 3.95 29.88 25.45
N ALA A 125 4.12 30.59 26.58
CA ALA A 125 3.15 30.61 27.67
C ALA A 125 1.85 31.33 27.25
N LEU A 126 1.96 32.42 26.49
CA LEU A 126 0.82 33.15 25.95
C LEU A 126 0.01 32.30 24.96
N VAL A 127 0.69 31.59 24.06
CA VAL A 127 0.08 30.63 23.13
C VAL A 127 -0.59 29.50 23.89
N ALA A 128 0.05 28.93 24.92
CA ALA A 128 -0.56 27.86 25.72
C ALA A 128 -1.85 28.31 26.42
N ARG A 129 -1.92 29.56 26.92
CA ARG A 129 -3.15 30.12 27.51
C ARG A 129 -4.30 30.19 26.50
N HIS A 130 -4.06 30.73 25.31
CA HIS A 130 -5.10 30.83 24.28
C HIS A 130 -5.45 29.46 23.70
N LEU A 131 -4.46 28.59 23.51
CA LEU A 131 -4.67 27.23 23.05
C LEU A 131 -5.56 26.45 24.03
N ALA A 132 -5.39 26.62 25.35
CA ALA A 132 -6.27 25.99 26.33
C ALA A 132 -7.74 26.39 26.16
N GLN A 133 -7.99 27.68 25.90
CA GLN A 133 -9.33 28.19 25.63
C GLN A 133 -9.88 27.63 24.32
N ASP A 134 -9.10 27.73 23.23
CA ASP A 134 -9.52 27.29 21.90
C ASP A 134 -9.79 25.78 21.86
N LEU A 135 -8.95 24.96 22.50
CA LEU A 135 -9.16 23.53 22.63
C LEU A 135 -10.50 23.23 23.34
N ALA A 136 -10.77 23.90 24.47
CA ALA A 136 -12.01 23.69 25.23
C ALA A 136 -13.26 24.10 24.42
N GLU A 137 -13.23 25.26 23.77
CA GLU A 137 -14.34 25.76 22.96
C GLU A 137 -14.63 24.87 21.74
N VAL A 138 -13.59 24.38 21.07
CA VAL A 138 -13.75 23.52 19.89
C VAL A 138 -14.21 22.12 20.27
N LEU A 139 -13.71 21.57 21.38
CA LEU A 139 -14.21 20.32 21.96
C LEU A 139 -15.69 20.42 22.36
N ALA A 140 -16.10 21.53 22.98
CA ALA A 140 -17.49 21.77 23.37
C ALA A 140 -18.45 21.80 22.17
N ARG A 141 -17.94 22.09 20.96
CA ARG A 141 -18.69 22.07 19.69
C ARG A 141 -18.68 20.70 19.00
N GLY A 142 -18.00 19.69 19.56
CA GLY A 142 -17.94 18.33 19.00
C GLY A 142 -16.90 18.12 17.91
N ALA A 143 -15.99 19.09 17.70
CA ALA A 143 -14.83 18.94 16.83
C ALA A 143 -13.62 18.38 17.60
N LEU A 144 -12.64 17.88 16.84
CA LEU A 144 -11.35 17.39 17.32
C LEU A 144 -10.29 18.45 17.00
N PRO A 145 -9.84 19.24 17.97
CA PRO A 145 -8.87 20.28 17.71
C PRO A 145 -7.43 19.76 17.73
N ALA A 146 -6.60 20.37 16.90
CA ALA A 146 -5.17 20.09 16.82
C ALA A 146 -4.38 20.78 17.94
N LEU A 147 -3.42 20.06 18.52
CA LEU A 147 -2.18 20.68 19.00
C LEU A 147 -1.40 21.21 17.79
N PRO A 148 -0.91 22.46 17.82
CA PRO A 148 -0.29 23.07 16.66
C PRO A 148 0.95 22.31 16.20
N ALA A 149 1.17 22.28 14.88
CA ALA A 149 2.49 21.94 14.35
C ALA A 149 3.46 23.03 14.82
N VAL A 150 4.51 22.62 15.54
CA VAL A 150 5.56 23.49 16.05
C VAL A 150 6.90 22.94 15.56
N ASP A 151 7.83 23.80 15.18
CA ASP A 151 9.16 23.34 14.80
C ASP A 151 9.85 22.65 15.97
N PRO A 152 10.36 21.42 15.82
CA PRO A 152 11.20 20.82 16.83
C PRO A 152 12.41 21.71 17.20
N ALA A 153 12.95 22.47 16.23
CA ALA A 153 14.07 23.37 16.46
C ALA A 153 13.72 24.59 17.33
N SER A 154 12.44 24.91 17.50
CA SER A 154 12.00 26.01 18.37
C SER A 154 12.16 25.69 19.87
N GLY A 155 12.24 24.41 20.23
CA GLY A 155 12.29 23.94 21.62
C GLY A 155 10.98 24.13 22.41
N TRP A 156 9.90 24.57 21.77
CA TRP A 156 8.61 24.76 22.43
C TRP A 156 7.95 23.42 22.79
N ASP A 157 7.46 23.31 24.02
CA ASP A 157 6.68 22.16 24.52
C ASP A 157 5.32 22.67 25.03
N LEU A 158 4.36 22.78 24.12
CA LEU A 158 3.02 23.28 24.45
C LEU A 158 2.22 22.34 25.36
N ILE A 159 2.48 21.03 25.32
CA ILE A 159 1.79 20.06 26.19
C ILE A 159 2.20 20.27 27.63
N THR A 160 3.51 20.41 27.89
CA THR A 160 4.03 20.69 29.23
C THR A 160 3.52 22.03 29.77
N GLU A 161 3.44 23.07 28.92
CA GLU A 161 2.85 24.36 29.31
C GLU A 161 1.38 24.25 29.68
N LEU A 162 0.57 23.54 28.88
CA LEU A 162 -0.84 23.29 29.17
C LEU A 162 -1.03 22.52 30.48
N ILE A 163 -0.17 21.53 30.74
CA ILE A 163 -0.15 20.81 32.03
C ILE A 163 0.16 21.77 33.18
N ARG A 164 1.14 22.68 33.02
CA ARG A 164 1.50 23.68 34.05
C ARG A 164 0.34 24.64 34.33
N LEU A 165 -0.45 24.97 33.31
CA LEU A 165 -1.68 25.78 33.44
C LEU A 165 -2.86 25.00 34.06
N GLY A 166 -2.67 23.74 34.46
CA GLY A 166 -3.70 22.89 35.06
C GLY A 166 -4.70 22.32 34.06
N LYS A 167 -4.40 22.35 32.75
CA LYS A 167 -5.33 21.98 31.66
C LYS A 167 -5.21 20.52 31.22
N ARG A 168 -4.92 19.63 32.17
CA ARG A 168 -4.86 18.17 31.93
C ARG A 168 -6.21 17.63 31.48
N ASP A 169 -7.31 18.18 31.99
CA ASP A 169 -8.69 17.85 31.62
C ASP A 169 -8.93 18.03 30.11
N VAL A 170 -8.56 19.19 29.56
CA VAL A 170 -8.68 19.48 28.12
C VAL A 170 -7.81 18.54 27.30
N LEU A 171 -6.58 18.27 27.76
CA LEU A 171 -5.64 17.34 27.11
C LEU A 171 -6.10 15.87 27.12
N GLN A 172 -7.01 15.48 28.02
CA GLN A 172 -7.62 14.14 28.01
C GLN A 172 -8.79 14.02 27.02
N GLY A 173 -9.29 15.15 26.50
CA GLY A 173 -10.27 15.20 25.43
C GLY A 173 -9.75 14.65 24.10
N PRO A 174 -10.63 14.49 23.10
CA PRO A 174 -10.28 13.96 21.78
C PRO A 174 -9.51 14.99 20.93
N ILE A 175 -8.23 15.17 21.24
CA ILE A 175 -7.28 16.03 20.53
C ILE A 175 -6.35 15.20 19.64
N TRP A 176 -5.72 15.86 18.67
CA TRP A 176 -4.71 15.26 17.79
C TRP A 176 -3.52 16.20 17.61
N GLN A 177 -2.39 15.68 17.13
CA GLN A 177 -1.18 16.45 16.89
C GLN A 177 -1.03 16.77 15.40
N ALA A 178 -1.05 18.06 15.05
CA ALA A 178 -0.64 18.51 13.73
C ALA A 178 0.89 18.48 13.62
N ILE A 179 1.40 18.09 12.46
CA ILE A 179 2.83 18.14 12.15
C ILE A 179 3.04 18.70 10.75
N HIS A 180 4.22 19.27 10.55
CA HIS A 180 4.79 19.40 9.21
C HIS A 180 5.92 18.37 9.07
N ASN A 181 5.87 17.53 8.03
CA ASN A 181 6.88 16.50 7.79
C ASN A 181 7.46 16.61 6.36
N PRO A 182 8.20 17.70 6.07
CA PRO A 182 8.94 17.78 4.82
C PRO A 182 9.95 16.63 4.74
N GLY A 183 9.93 15.92 3.62
CA GLY A 183 11.00 14.97 3.29
C GLY A 183 12.29 15.68 2.86
N HIS A 184 12.20 16.99 2.55
CA HIS A 184 13.27 17.77 1.93
C HIS A 184 13.81 17.02 0.72
N ASN A 185 15.13 16.90 0.60
CA ASN A 185 15.80 16.10 -0.41
C ASN A 185 16.39 14.79 0.12
N ARG A 186 15.80 14.23 1.18
CA ARG A 186 16.26 13.00 1.84
C ARG A 186 15.32 11.82 1.53
N PRO A 187 15.81 10.58 1.44
CA PRO A 187 14.96 9.44 1.13
C PRO A 187 13.97 9.10 2.26
N PRO A 188 12.90 8.33 1.99
CA PRO A 188 11.85 8.00 2.98
C PRO A 188 12.35 7.29 4.25
N ASP A 189 13.46 6.57 4.16
CA ASP A 189 14.10 5.86 5.26
C ASP A 189 15.08 6.70 6.07
N TYR A 190 15.34 7.97 5.70
CA TYR A 190 16.17 8.86 6.53
C TYR A 190 15.61 8.93 7.97
N PRO A 191 16.45 8.82 9.01
CA PRO A 191 17.92 8.82 8.99
C PRO A 191 18.57 7.42 8.90
N ALA A 192 17.81 6.36 8.65
CA ALA A 192 18.35 4.99 8.56
C ALA A 192 19.10 4.70 7.24
N ASP A 193 19.13 5.64 6.30
CA ASP A 193 19.76 5.48 5.00
C ASP A 193 21.31 5.44 5.07
N ALA A 194 21.94 4.88 4.03
CA ALA A 194 23.39 4.70 4.00
C ALA A 194 24.18 6.01 3.93
N VAL A 195 23.61 7.10 3.39
CA VAL A 195 24.30 8.39 3.33
C VAL A 195 24.41 8.98 4.74
N HIS A 196 23.33 8.93 5.52
CA HIS A 196 23.36 9.37 6.91
C HIS A 196 24.21 8.44 7.79
N ARG A 197 23.94 7.12 7.78
CA ARG A 197 24.57 6.18 8.72
C ARG A 197 26.03 5.85 8.44
N GLU A 198 26.46 5.91 7.18
CA GLU A 198 27.77 5.39 6.76
C GLU A 198 28.57 6.43 5.98
N GLY A 199 28.00 7.60 5.69
CA GLY A 199 28.63 8.58 4.79
C GLY A 199 28.82 8.04 3.37
N ALA A 200 27.94 7.12 2.95
CA ALA A 200 28.13 6.30 1.75
C ALA A 200 28.41 7.16 0.51
N PRO A 201 29.51 6.88 -0.24
CA PRO A 201 29.86 7.66 -1.40
C PRO A 201 28.82 7.47 -2.51
N LEU A 202 28.56 8.56 -3.22
CA LEU A 202 27.81 8.57 -4.45
C LEU A 202 28.62 7.93 -5.57
N THR A 203 27.98 7.10 -6.37
CA THR A 203 28.58 6.53 -7.58
C THR A 203 28.53 7.54 -8.73
N GLN A 204 29.51 7.47 -9.63
CA GLN A 204 29.54 8.34 -10.82
C GLN A 204 28.34 8.10 -11.75
N SER A 205 27.84 6.86 -11.84
CA SER A 205 26.65 6.54 -12.63
C SER A 205 25.41 7.24 -12.11
N TYR A 206 25.17 7.20 -10.80
CA TYR A 206 24.02 7.86 -10.20
C TYR A 206 24.14 9.39 -10.24
N TYR A 207 25.36 9.92 -10.04
CA TYR A 207 25.63 11.35 -10.19
C TYR A 207 25.26 11.85 -11.59
N LEU A 208 25.76 11.17 -12.64
CA LEU A 208 25.48 11.53 -14.02
C LEU A 208 24.00 11.35 -14.37
N ALA A 209 23.37 10.24 -13.95
CA ALA A 209 21.96 10.00 -14.22
C ALA A 209 21.04 11.14 -13.74
N LEU A 210 21.35 11.75 -12.59
CA LEU A 210 20.60 12.90 -12.08
C LEU A 210 21.07 14.23 -12.66
N ALA A 211 22.33 14.34 -13.07
CA ALA A 211 22.85 15.53 -13.75
C ALA A 211 22.30 15.66 -15.19
N ASP A 212 22.05 14.53 -15.84
CA ASP A 212 21.57 14.44 -17.22
C ASP A 212 20.02 14.46 -17.30
N GLU A 213 19.32 14.47 -16.16
CA GLU A 213 17.85 14.60 -16.14
C GLU A 213 17.44 16.01 -16.59
N GLU A 214 16.60 16.10 -17.63
CA GLU A 214 16.11 17.39 -18.13
C GLU A 214 14.97 17.94 -17.25
N TRP A 215 15.24 19.02 -16.52
CA TRP A 215 14.25 19.82 -15.79
C TRP A 215 14.81 21.23 -15.51
N GLU A 216 14.02 22.13 -14.89
CA GLU A 216 14.40 23.53 -14.68
C GLU A 216 15.54 23.77 -13.67
N GLY A 217 15.98 22.73 -12.96
CA GLY A 217 16.97 22.83 -11.90
C GLY A 217 18.24 22.00 -12.13
N ASP A 218 19.17 22.12 -11.20
CA ASP A 218 20.42 21.36 -11.18
C ASP A 218 20.43 20.44 -9.95
N ALA A 219 20.43 19.13 -10.18
CA ALA A 219 20.44 18.11 -9.15
C ALA A 219 21.63 18.25 -8.18
N TRP A 220 22.74 18.84 -8.61
CA TRP A 220 23.95 18.97 -7.78
C TRP A 220 24.27 20.42 -7.43
N GLN A 221 23.51 21.39 -7.92
CA GLN A 221 23.72 22.82 -7.66
C GLN A 221 25.17 23.25 -7.92
N GLY A 222 25.74 22.81 -9.04
CA GLY A 222 27.11 23.07 -9.46
C GLY A 222 28.18 22.27 -8.72
N ARG A 223 27.82 21.42 -7.75
CA ARG A 223 28.78 20.61 -6.98
C ARG A 223 29.26 19.43 -7.82
N SER A 224 30.57 19.24 -7.88
CA SER A 224 31.17 18.04 -8.46
C SER A 224 30.94 16.80 -7.59
N LEU A 225 31.02 15.61 -8.20
CA LEU A 225 30.96 14.33 -7.49
C LEU A 225 31.96 14.25 -6.32
N ALA A 226 33.18 14.77 -6.53
CA ALA A 226 34.23 14.78 -5.51
C ALA A 226 33.84 15.63 -4.29
N GLU A 227 33.18 16.77 -4.52
CA GLU A 227 32.72 17.66 -3.46
C GLU A 227 31.57 17.06 -2.67
N VAL A 228 30.59 16.45 -3.34
CA VAL A 228 29.47 15.75 -2.68
C VAL A 228 30.00 14.62 -1.80
N ASN A 229 30.90 13.78 -2.32
CA ASN A 229 31.49 12.68 -1.55
C ASN A 229 32.37 13.16 -0.39
N ARG A 230 33.02 14.33 -0.54
CA ARG A 230 33.74 14.98 0.57
C ARG A 230 32.78 15.43 1.67
N LEU A 231 31.62 15.99 1.31
CA LEU A 231 30.59 16.40 2.28
C LEU A 231 30.04 15.20 3.05
N ARG A 232 29.67 14.11 2.36
CA ARG A 232 29.14 12.88 2.99
C ARG A 232 30.11 12.30 4.03
N ARG A 233 31.39 12.16 3.66
CA ARG A 233 32.45 11.68 4.58
C ARG A 233 32.66 12.60 5.78
N ARG A 234 32.75 13.91 5.53
CA ARG A 234 32.98 14.91 6.59
C ARG A 234 31.84 14.90 7.59
N THR A 235 30.60 14.87 7.11
CA THR A 235 29.42 14.91 7.97
C THR A 235 29.29 13.63 8.80
N PHE A 236 29.49 12.44 8.21
CA PHE A 236 29.56 11.19 8.96
C PHE A 236 30.60 11.23 10.08
N ALA A 237 31.82 11.70 9.79
CA ALA A 237 32.88 11.84 10.80
C ALA A 237 32.52 12.81 11.93
N SER A 238 31.64 13.79 11.69
CA SER A 238 31.17 14.75 12.69
C SER A 238 29.89 14.36 13.43
N GLN A 239 29.16 13.33 12.97
CA GLN A 239 27.83 12.95 13.46
C GLN A 239 27.83 11.74 14.42
N GLN A 240 28.98 11.13 14.72
CA GLN A 240 29.09 10.00 15.67
C GLN A 240 28.62 10.30 17.10
N THR A 241 28.29 11.56 17.44
CA THR A 241 27.95 12.01 18.79
C THR A 241 26.59 12.70 18.92
N ARG A 242 25.75 12.74 17.87
CA ARG A 242 24.42 13.39 17.91
C ARG A 242 23.34 12.50 17.30
N GLU A 243 22.27 12.26 18.05
CA GLU A 243 21.00 11.75 17.50
C GLU A 243 20.39 12.83 16.59
N GLU A 244 20.33 12.61 15.28
CA GLU A 244 19.59 13.50 14.38
C GLU A 244 18.09 13.21 14.45
N SER A 245 17.31 14.22 14.83
CA SER A 245 15.86 14.22 14.69
C SER A 245 15.45 14.56 13.25
N GLY A 246 14.58 13.76 12.64
CA GLY A 246 14.04 14.03 11.30
C GLY A 246 13.73 12.76 10.53
N GLY A 247 13.09 12.90 9.37
CA GLY A 247 12.65 11.78 8.53
C GLY A 247 11.14 11.80 8.31
N PHE A 248 10.71 11.38 7.13
CA PHE A 248 9.30 11.48 6.71
C PHE A 248 8.34 10.65 7.60
N PHE A 249 8.84 9.54 8.17
CA PHE A 249 8.10 8.66 9.08
C PHE A 249 8.63 8.63 10.53
N ASN A 250 9.62 9.46 10.88
CA ASN A 250 10.29 9.39 12.18
C ASN A 250 9.51 10.14 13.27
N PHE A 251 8.42 9.53 13.75
CA PHE A 251 7.53 10.11 14.77
C PHE A 251 7.55 9.37 16.11
N ALA A 252 8.38 8.34 16.25
CA ALA A 252 8.48 7.56 17.49
C ALA A 252 8.84 8.42 18.72
N PRO A 253 9.77 9.40 18.65
CA PRO A 253 10.06 10.27 19.79
C PRO A 253 8.87 11.13 20.21
N LEU A 254 8.15 11.70 19.23
CA LEU A 254 6.95 12.51 19.49
C LEU A 254 5.83 11.66 20.10
N HIS A 255 5.62 10.45 19.58
CA HIS A 255 4.66 9.50 20.12
C HIS A 255 5.01 9.06 21.55
N ALA A 256 6.28 8.77 21.82
CA ALA A 256 6.76 8.43 23.16
C ALA A 256 6.49 9.57 24.14
N ARG A 257 6.75 10.82 23.72
CA ARG A 257 6.47 12.01 24.52
C ARG A 257 4.97 12.20 24.80
N HIS A 258 4.10 11.93 23.83
CA HIS A 258 2.64 11.92 24.06
C HIS A 258 2.26 10.90 25.12
N ARG A 259 2.79 9.67 25.04
CA ARG A 259 2.50 8.61 26.03
C ARG A 259 2.99 8.98 27.43
N GLU A 260 4.18 9.56 27.52
CA GLU A 260 4.77 10.00 28.79
C GLU A 260 3.92 11.11 29.43
N LEU A 261 3.61 12.17 28.69
CA LEU A 261 2.93 13.35 29.24
C LEU A 261 1.43 13.15 29.46
N LEU A 262 0.78 12.42 28.55
CA LEU A 262 -0.68 12.28 28.51
C LEU A 262 -1.17 10.93 29.06
N GLY A 263 -0.28 9.94 29.22
CA GLY A 263 -0.64 8.57 29.59
C GLY A 263 -1.33 7.79 28.45
N ARG A 264 -1.38 8.35 27.23
CA ARG A 264 -2.04 7.74 26.07
C ARG A 264 -1.44 8.23 24.75
N ALA A 265 -1.66 7.45 23.70
CA ALA A 265 -1.39 7.88 22.34
C ALA A 265 -2.49 8.82 21.83
N ILE A 266 -2.12 9.81 21.03
CA ILE A 266 -3.04 10.65 20.24
C ILE A 266 -2.70 10.51 18.75
N PRO A 267 -3.66 10.75 17.84
CA PRO A 267 -3.37 10.73 16.41
C PRO A 267 -2.36 11.82 16.03
N ILE A 268 -1.47 11.47 15.12
CA ILE A 268 -0.56 12.38 14.44
C ILE A 268 -1.03 12.49 13.00
N LEU A 269 -1.37 13.70 12.56
CA LEU A 269 -1.79 13.98 11.18
C LEU A 269 -0.86 15.03 10.62
N SER A 270 -0.28 14.76 9.46
CA SER A 270 0.45 15.77 8.73
C SER A 270 -0.51 16.74 8.06
N THR A 271 -0.30 18.03 8.32
CA THR A 271 -1.05 19.14 7.71
C THR A 271 -0.26 19.81 6.59
N SER A 272 0.99 19.42 6.37
CA SER A 272 1.82 19.76 5.21
C SER A 272 3.07 18.87 5.25
N GLY A 273 3.56 18.42 4.10
CA GLY A 273 4.80 17.65 4.06
C GLY A 273 5.03 16.96 2.73
N GLY A 274 5.88 15.95 2.75
CA GLY A 274 6.26 15.24 1.53
C GLY A 274 7.45 15.86 0.82
N TYR A 275 7.55 15.53 -0.45
CA TYR A 275 8.67 15.86 -1.30
C TYR A 275 8.28 16.98 -2.26
N VAL A 276 9.23 17.87 -2.57
CA VAL A 276 9.01 18.99 -3.47
C VAL A 276 10.15 19.05 -4.48
N VAL A 277 9.81 19.13 -5.77
CA VAL A 277 10.82 19.24 -6.84
C VAL A 277 11.67 20.50 -6.62
N GLY A 278 12.98 20.37 -6.76
CA GLY A 278 13.95 21.44 -6.48
C GLY A 278 14.37 21.59 -5.03
N ALA A 279 13.74 20.90 -4.07
CA ALA A 279 14.20 20.91 -2.68
C ALA A 279 15.65 20.40 -2.61
N ALA A 280 16.50 21.05 -1.82
CA ALA A 280 17.94 20.82 -1.81
C ALA A 280 18.60 21.20 -0.48
N ASP A 281 17.83 21.10 0.61
CA ASP A 281 18.17 21.58 1.95
C ASP A 281 19.43 20.90 2.51
N ASP A 282 19.66 19.64 2.16
CA ASP A 282 20.82 18.86 2.60
C ASP A 282 21.79 18.63 1.44
N SER A 283 22.93 19.33 1.49
CA SER A 283 23.99 19.25 0.47
C SER A 283 24.69 17.89 0.35
N ARG A 284 24.35 16.89 1.18
CA ARG A 284 24.79 15.51 1.00
C ARG A 284 23.99 14.76 -0.07
N TYR A 285 22.76 15.20 -0.29
CA TYR A 285 21.80 14.60 -1.20
C TYR A 285 21.65 15.46 -2.46
N PRO A 286 21.24 14.88 -3.60
CA PRO A 286 20.86 15.66 -4.78
C PRO A 286 19.68 16.58 -4.45
N ALA A 287 19.50 17.66 -5.20
CA ALA A 287 18.21 18.34 -5.25
C ALA A 287 17.16 17.34 -5.78
N LEU A 288 15.92 17.43 -5.30
CA LEU A 288 14.85 16.56 -5.78
C LEU A 288 14.53 16.85 -7.23
N THR A 289 14.89 15.93 -8.10
CA THR A 289 14.44 15.92 -9.48
C THR A 289 12.99 15.40 -9.57
N PRO A 290 12.28 15.61 -10.69
CA PRO A 290 10.97 15.00 -10.91
C PRO A 290 10.96 13.48 -10.72
N SER A 291 12.02 12.78 -11.14
CA SER A 291 12.16 11.33 -10.97
C SER A 291 12.34 10.91 -9.51
N LEU A 292 13.14 11.67 -8.73
CA LEU A 292 13.28 11.41 -7.29
C LEU A 292 12.01 11.74 -6.51
N HIS A 293 11.33 12.83 -6.86
CA HIS A 293 10.02 13.17 -6.30
C HIS A 293 9.01 12.04 -6.51
N LEU A 294 8.93 11.49 -7.73
CA LEU A 294 8.13 10.30 -8.04
C LEU A 294 8.50 9.12 -7.15
N ALA A 295 9.78 8.73 -7.13
CA ALA A 295 10.23 7.54 -6.43
C ALA A 295 9.99 7.60 -4.93
N TYR A 296 10.32 8.74 -4.29
CA TYR A 296 10.19 8.90 -2.85
C TYR A 296 8.73 9.05 -2.42
N THR A 297 7.93 9.78 -3.19
CA THR A 297 6.50 9.94 -2.89
C THR A 297 5.73 8.63 -3.07
N LEU A 298 6.01 7.87 -4.13
CA LEU A 298 5.36 6.58 -4.36
C LEU A 298 5.66 5.60 -3.22
N GLU A 299 6.92 5.51 -2.79
CA GLU A 299 7.27 4.66 -1.66
C GLU A 299 6.64 5.15 -0.35
N ALA A 300 6.57 6.47 -0.12
CA ALA A 300 5.84 7.02 1.02
C ALA A 300 4.34 6.64 0.99
N CYS A 301 3.69 6.70 -0.17
CA CYS A 301 2.30 6.25 -0.34
C CYS A 301 2.14 4.75 -0.08
N ARG A 302 3.05 3.91 -0.59
CA ARG A 302 3.06 2.46 -0.33
C ARG A 302 3.26 2.14 1.15
N THR A 303 4.14 2.87 1.83
CA THR A 303 4.35 2.74 3.28
C THR A 303 3.09 3.11 4.06
N LEU A 304 2.40 4.19 3.68
CA LEU A 304 1.12 4.58 4.28
C LEU A 304 0.04 3.50 4.10
N MET A 305 -0.07 2.94 2.89
CA MET A 305 -1.01 1.85 2.58
C MET A 305 -0.60 0.48 3.17
N GLY A 306 0.64 0.35 3.66
CA GLY A 306 1.21 -0.92 4.13
C GLY A 306 1.58 -1.90 3.01
N SER A 307 1.70 -1.44 1.77
CA SER A 307 2.05 -2.24 0.59
C SER A 307 3.52 -2.14 0.16
N SER A 308 4.34 -1.31 0.83
CA SER A 308 5.76 -1.22 0.51
C SER A 308 6.47 -2.53 0.83
N THR A 309 7.28 -3.01 -0.12
CA THR A 309 8.20 -4.13 0.07
C THR A 309 9.57 -3.68 0.57
N ARG A 310 9.81 -2.36 0.62
CA ARG A 310 11.08 -1.75 1.01
C ARG A 310 11.07 -1.24 2.44
N PHE A 311 9.93 -0.76 2.90
CA PHE A 311 9.79 -0.09 4.19
C PHE A 311 8.66 -0.70 5.01
N ALA A 312 8.83 -0.70 6.33
CA ALA A 312 7.77 -1.13 7.24
C ALA A 312 6.53 -0.23 7.10
N PRO A 313 5.31 -0.75 7.31
CA PRO A 313 4.09 0.06 7.28
C PRO A 313 4.15 1.27 8.20
N ALA A 314 3.49 2.35 7.80
CA ALA A 314 3.36 3.54 8.63
C ALA A 314 2.70 3.19 9.98
N PRO A 315 3.22 3.71 11.12
CA PRO A 315 2.64 3.42 12.43
C PRO A 315 1.15 3.79 12.52
N ASP A 316 0.38 3.02 13.30
CA ASP A 316 -1.07 3.24 13.44
C ASP A 316 -1.44 4.60 14.02
N TYR A 317 -0.52 5.23 14.78
CA TYR A 317 -0.72 6.56 15.32
C TYR A 317 -0.50 7.67 14.30
N PHE A 318 0.13 7.40 13.16
CA PHE A 318 0.29 8.35 12.07
C PHE A 318 -0.81 8.12 11.03
N PHE A 319 -1.85 8.96 11.03
CA PHE A 319 -3.08 8.70 10.27
C PHE A 319 -2.90 9.00 8.79
N CYS A 320 -2.33 10.16 8.46
CA CYS A 320 -2.18 10.59 7.08
C CYS A 320 -0.97 11.50 6.86
N ALA A 321 -0.46 11.48 5.62
CA ALA A 321 0.46 12.48 5.10
C ALA A 321 -0.26 13.42 4.13
N SER A 322 -0.34 14.72 4.43
CA SER A 322 -0.90 15.71 3.50
C SER A 322 0.21 16.24 2.58
N PHE A 323 0.43 15.56 1.44
CA PHE A 323 1.48 15.93 0.49
C PHE A 323 1.24 17.33 -0.07
N TRP A 324 2.29 18.15 0.00
CA TRP A 324 2.35 19.47 -0.60
C TRP A 324 2.82 19.33 -2.06
N LEU A 325 2.13 19.84 -3.07
CA LEU A 325 0.83 20.54 -3.09
C LEU A 325 -0.01 19.97 -4.24
N LEU A 326 -1.34 19.87 -4.13
CA LEU A 326 -2.16 19.34 -5.22
C LEU A 326 -2.15 20.25 -6.46
N ALA A 327 -2.69 21.46 -6.33
CA ALA A 327 -2.73 22.47 -7.39
C ALA A 327 -2.87 23.88 -6.82
N ASN A 328 -2.53 24.89 -7.61
CA ASN A 328 -2.78 26.28 -7.28
C ASN A 328 -3.50 26.99 -8.43
N GLN A 329 -2.86 27.14 -9.60
CA GLN A 329 -3.50 27.79 -10.76
C GLN A 329 -4.79 27.07 -11.18
N LEU A 330 -4.73 25.74 -11.30
CA LEU A 330 -5.89 24.92 -11.74
C LEU A 330 -7.02 24.85 -10.70
N LEU A 331 -6.75 25.26 -9.46
CA LEU A 331 -7.73 25.34 -8.37
C LEU A 331 -8.18 26.77 -8.10
N ASP A 332 -7.77 27.74 -8.92
CA ASP A 332 -8.05 29.16 -8.75
C ASP A 332 -7.76 29.60 -7.31
N SER A 333 -6.53 29.28 -6.87
CA SER A 333 -6.07 29.57 -5.51
C SER A 333 -5.93 31.07 -5.31
N SER A 334 -6.48 31.59 -4.22
CA SER A 334 -6.29 32.98 -3.78
C SER A 334 -4.83 33.31 -3.43
N ARG A 335 -3.94 32.30 -3.45
CA ARG A 335 -2.50 32.42 -3.24
C ARG A 335 -1.78 31.54 -4.27
N PRO A 336 -1.65 31.99 -5.53
CA PRO A 336 -1.02 31.22 -6.59
C PRO A 336 0.52 31.26 -6.49
N ALA A 337 1.06 31.18 -5.27
CA ALA A 337 2.49 31.11 -5.02
C ALA A 337 2.94 29.66 -4.95
N ARG A 338 4.20 29.38 -5.30
CA ARG A 338 4.78 28.02 -5.24
C ARG A 338 4.11 27.06 -6.24
N GLU A 339 3.80 27.53 -7.44
CA GLU A 339 3.22 26.67 -8.49
C GLU A 339 4.13 25.49 -8.85
N ASN A 340 5.45 25.68 -8.82
CA ASN A 340 6.41 24.61 -9.09
C ASN A 340 6.36 23.47 -8.04
N ASP A 341 5.78 23.71 -6.85
CA ASP A 341 5.57 22.68 -5.84
C ASP A 341 4.31 21.83 -6.13
N ALA A 342 3.45 22.26 -7.06
CA ALA A 342 2.15 21.63 -7.32
C ALA A 342 2.29 20.37 -8.18
N TRP A 343 1.49 19.35 -7.85
CA TRP A 343 1.40 18.11 -8.61
C TRP A 343 0.69 18.29 -9.94
N TYR A 344 -0.26 19.22 -10.01
CA TYR A 344 -0.95 19.64 -11.20
C TYR A 344 -0.67 21.12 -11.43
N SER A 345 -0.04 21.44 -12.55
CA SER A 345 0.25 22.80 -12.99
C SER A 345 0.38 22.83 -14.51
N PRO A 346 -0.17 23.85 -15.19
CA PRO A 346 0.02 24.03 -16.62
C PRO A 346 1.49 24.25 -17.02
N ASP A 347 2.35 24.60 -16.06
CA ASP A 347 3.78 24.85 -16.29
C ASP A 347 4.58 23.54 -16.44
N HIS A 348 4.01 22.40 -16.01
CA HIS A 348 4.65 21.09 -16.21
C HIS A 348 4.50 20.61 -17.67
N PRO A 349 5.48 19.88 -18.23
CA PRO A 349 5.45 19.42 -19.63
C PRO A 349 4.16 18.68 -20.06
N ASN A 350 3.51 18.00 -19.11
CA ASN A 350 2.26 17.26 -19.32
C ASN A 350 1.09 17.79 -18.46
N GLY A 351 1.22 18.99 -17.88
CA GLY A 351 0.24 19.55 -16.95
C GLY A 351 0.29 18.94 -15.53
N VAL A 352 1.10 17.91 -15.31
CA VAL A 352 1.23 17.18 -14.05
C VAL A 352 2.65 16.68 -13.81
N LEU A 353 3.01 16.48 -12.54
CA LEU A 353 4.23 15.77 -12.14
C LEU A 353 4.12 14.26 -12.42
N PRO A 354 5.25 13.56 -12.67
CA PRO A 354 5.25 12.13 -13.00
C PRO A 354 4.58 11.21 -11.96
N ILE A 355 4.51 11.64 -10.69
CA ILE A 355 3.84 10.89 -9.62
C ILE A 355 2.35 10.68 -9.88
N VAL A 356 1.67 11.64 -10.53
CA VAL A 356 0.21 11.61 -10.68
C VAL A 356 -0.27 10.35 -11.43
N PRO A 357 0.14 10.10 -12.68
CA PRO A 357 -0.32 8.92 -13.41
C PRO A 357 0.17 7.60 -12.79
N VAL A 358 1.37 7.59 -12.19
CA VAL A 358 1.93 6.39 -11.55
C VAL A 358 1.14 6.03 -10.29
N LEU A 359 0.86 7.01 -9.43
CA LEU A 359 0.06 6.80 -8.24
C LEU A 359 -1.38 6.44 -8.60
N GLN A 360 -1.96 7.00 -9.65
CA GLN A 360 -3.29 6.59 -10.13
C GLN A 360 -3.34 5.11 -10.52
N ALA A 361 -2.31 4.60 -11.20
CA ALA A 361 -2.19 3.20 -11.61
C ALA A 361 -1.84 2.24 -10.45
N GLU A 362 -1.29 2.75 -9.35
CA GLU A 362 -0.91 1.94 -8.18
C GLU A 362 -2.14 1.28 -7.54
N SER A 363 -2.01 0.00 -7.17
CA SER A 363 -3.06 -0.72 -6.44
C SER A 363 -3.32 -0.09 -5.08
N LYS A 364 -4.56 0.36 -4.85
CA LYS A 364 -4.95 1.00 -3.57
C LYS A 364 -5.27 -0.06 -2.52
N CYS A 365 -4.57 0.00 -1.39
CA CYS A 365 -4.80 -0.87 -0.24
C CYS A 365 -5.27 -0.01 0.95
N PRO A 366 -6.51 -0.16 1.42
CA PRO A 366 -6.95 0.48 2.65
C PRO A 366 -6.15 -0.05 3.85
N ARG A 367 -5.81 0.85 4.77
CA ARG A 367 -5.18 0.52 6.04
C ARG A 367 -6.15 -0.24 6.93
N TYR A 368 -5.66 -1.30 7.57
CA TYR A 368 -6.43 -2.03 8.56
C TYR A 368 -6.74 -1.10 9.74
N THR A 369 -8.02 -0.77 9.94
CA THR A 369 -8.49 -0.05 11.14
C THR A 369 -9.26 -1.05 12.01
N PRO A 370 -8.82 -1.32 13.25
CA PRO A 370 -9.63 -2.10 14.18
C PRO A 370 -10.91 -1.32 14.49
N GLN A 371 -12.07 -1.77 13.98
CA GLN A 371 -13.35 -1.16 14.35
C GLN A 371 -13.73 -1.55 15.77
N VAL A 372 -14.07 -0.56 16.61
CA VAL A 372 -14.73 -0.78 17.90
C VAL A 372 -16.13 -0.18 17.82
N ALA A 373 -17.13 -1.03 18.06
CA ALA A 373 -18.53 -0.67 18.21
C ALA A 373 -18.71 0.40 19.31
N SER A 374 -19.60 1.37 19.06
CA SER A 374 -19.93 2.46 19.97
C SER A 374 -20.45 1.97 21.32
N ALA A 375 -19.84 2.43 22.41
CA ALA A 375 -20.21 2.08 23.78
C ALA A 375 -21.40 2.92 24.31
N GLU A 376 -22.32 2.24 25.00
CA GLU A 376 -23.12 2.80 26.10
C GLU A 376 -22.72 2.12 27.43
N PRO A 377 -23.05 2.71 28.61
CA PRO A 377 -22.11 2.82 29.72
C PRO A 377 -22.02 1.60 30.65
N ALA A 378 -20.85 1.55 31.30
CA ALA A 378 -20.33 0.55 32.21
C ALA A 378 -21.33 -0.18 33.14
N SER A 379 -21.26 -1.52 33.10
CA SER A 379 -21.37 -2.32 34.31
C SER A 379 -20.14 -3.23 34.44
N SER A 380 -19.47 -3.13 35.57
CA SER A 380 -18.32 -3.91 36.01
C SER A 380 -18.56 -5.42 35.97
N ALA A 381 -17.74 -6.17 35.23
CA ALA A 381 -17.42 -7.57 35.54
C ALA A 381 -16.12 -8.01 34.83
N GLN A 382 -15.12 -8.25 35.66
CA GLN A 382 -13.94 -9.12 35.55
C GLN A 382 -13.53 -9.70 34.18
N SER A 383 -12.29 -9.35 33.81
CA SER A 383 -11.25 -10.19 33.18
C SER A 383 -11.70 -11.52 32.57
N GLY A 384 -11.80 -11.54 31.23
CA GLY A 384 -11.70 -12.75 30.41
C GLY A 384 -10.68 -12.47 29.31
N GLU A 385 -9.54 -13.14 29.40
CA GLU A 385 -8.42 -13.00 28.46
C GLU A 385 -8.85 -13.32 27.03
N SER A 386 -8.57 -12.39 26.12
CA SER A 386 -8.61 -12.60 24.68
C SER A 386 -7.55 -13.64 24.30
N LEU A 387 -7.95 -14.85 23.90
CA LEU A 387 -7.05 -15.84 23.33
C LEU A 387 -6.78 -15.49 21.85
N ILE A 388 -5.57 -15.00 21.63
CA ILE A 388 -5.10 -14.31 20.44
C ILE A 388 -4.71 -15.26 19.31
N ALA A 389 -4.98 -14.83 18.08
CA ALA A 389 -4.21 -15.20 16.89
C ALA A 389 -2.76 -14.74 17.07
N PHE A 390 -1.84 -15.64 17.45
CA PHE A 390 -0.39 -15.39 17.65
C PHE A 390 -0.04 -13.97 18.14
N THR A 391 0.04 -13.78 19.46
CA THR A 391 0.56 -12.55 20.08
C THR A 391 1.97 -12.25 19.58
N ALA A 392 2.35 -10.97 19.54
CA ALA A 392 3.74 -10.52 19.38
C ALA A 392 4.72 -11.16 20.39
N ALA A 393 4.22 -11.69 21.52
CA ALA A 393 5.00 -12.48 22.47
C ALA A 393 5.49 -13.86 21.93
N ALA A 394 4.94 -14.36 20.82
CA ALA A 394 5.34 -15.65 20.22
C ALA A 394 6.59 -15.55 19.30
N LEU A 395 7.15 -14.34 19.14
CA LEU A 395 8.35 -14.06 18.33
C LEU A 395 9.55 -13.61 19.20
N GLU A 396 9.52 -13.78 20.53
CA GLU A 396 10.64 -13.46 21.43
C GLU A 396 11.77 -14.52 21.38
N GLY A 397 12.10 -15.01 20.19
CA GLY A 397 13.23 -15.91 19.97
C GLY A 397 14.49 -15.14 19.59
N LYS A 398 15.66 -15.71 19.88
CA LYS A 398 16.97 -15.21 19.39
C LYS A 398 17.65 -16.16 18.41
N GLY A 399 17.01 -17.29 18.11
CA GLY A 399 17.57 -18.31 17.23
C GLY A 399 17.64 -17.85 15.77
N LEU A 400 18.59 -18.40 15.04
CA LEU A 400 18.89 -18.03 13.66
C LEU A 400 19.05 -19.29 12.80
N ILE A 401 18.30 -19.40 11.72
CA ILE A 401 18.55 -20.41 10.67
C ILE A 401 19.10 -19.69 9.45
N THR A 402 20.32 -20.03 9.04
CA THR A 402 20.98 -19.49 7.84
C THR A 402 21.29 -20.61 6.85
N GLY A 403 21.71 -20.24 5.65
CA GLY A 403 22.25 -21.19 4.71
C GLY A 403 22.37 -20.63 3.31
N LYS A 404 22.78 -21.49 2.39
CA LYS A 404 22.89 -21.15 0.97
C LYS A 404 22.01 -22.06 0.12
N VAL A 405 21.30 -21.48 -0.83
CA VAL A 405 20.54 -22.20 -1.85
C VAL A 405 21.35 -22.28 -3.14
N ARG A 406 21.83 -23.49 -3.47
CA ARG A 406 22.54 -23.76 -4.72
C ARG A 406 21.63 -23.50 -5.92
N GLY A 407 22.05 -22.58 -6.78
CA GLY A 407 21.27 -22.10 -7.93
C GLY A 407 20.04 -21.29 -7.54
N GLY A 408 19.99 -20.77 -6.31
CA GLY A 408 18.80 -20.15 -5.73
C GLY A 408 18.83 -18.63 -5.67
N ALA A 409 19.36 -17.93 -6.68
CA ALA A 409 19.21 -16.48 -6.75
C ALA A 409 17.72 -16.11 -6.76
N SER A 410 17.28 -15.32 -5.77
CA SER A 410 15.91 -14.79 -5.69
C SER A 410 14.81 -15.85 -5.61
N VAL A 411 15.09 -17.02 -5.03
CA VAL A 411 14.08 -18.07 -4.86
C VAL A 411 13.34 -17.93 -3.52
N ASP A 412 12.07 -18.33 -3.51
CA ASP A 412 11.23 -18.30 -2.32
C ASP A 412 11.54 -19.50 -1.41
N LEU A 413 11.74 -19.22 -0.12
CA LEU A 413 11.90 -20.23 0.93
C LEU A 413 10.76 -20.15 1.92
N ARG A 414 10.33 -21.32 2.40
CA ARG A 414 9.32 -21.43 3.46
C ARG A 414 9.86 -22.19 4.66
N LEU A 415 9.68 -21.61 5.83
CA LEU A 415 9.98 -22.19 7.13
C LEU A 415 8.67 -22.40 7.91
N VAL A 416 8.49 -23.58 8.49
CA VAL A 416 7.36 -23.91 9.36
C VAL A 416 7.86 -24.41 10.69
N SER A 417 7.37 -23.84 11.79
CA SER A 417 7.54 -24.39 13.14
C SER A 417 6.67 -25.64 13.28
N LEU A 418 7.30 -26.77 13.59
CA LEU A 418 6.62 -28.05 13.79
C LEU A 418 5.84 -28.10 15.10
N ASP A 419 6.19 -27.24 16.06
CA ASP A 419 5.56 -27.22 17.38
C ASP A 419 4.35 -26.28 17.43
N SER A 420 4.43 -25.12 16.75
CA SER A 420 3.38 -24.09 16.78
C SER A 420 2.56 -23.98 15.49
N GLY A 421 3.07 -24.49 14.37
CA GLY A 421 2.50 -24.26 13.04
C GLY A 421 2.75 -22.85 12.50
N LEU A 422 3.59 -22.04 13.14
CA LEU A 422 4.00 -20.74 12.61
C LEU A 422 4.65 -20.92 11.23
N THR A 423 4.18 -20.15 10.24
CA THR A 423 4.75 -20.13 8.88
C THR A 423 5.48 -18.83 8.64
N LEU A 424 6.72 -18.91 8.17
CA LEU A 424 7.56 -17.79 7.77
C LEU A 424 8.04 -18.00 6.33
N GLN A 425 8.24 -16.91 5.60
CA GLN A 425 8.78 -16.93 4.23
C GLN A 425 9.92 -15.92 4.11
N THR A 426 10.91 -16.24 3.28
CA THR A 426 12.00 -15.34 2.92
C THR A 426 12.45 -15.61 1.49
N ILE A 427 13.25 -14.70 0.92
CA ILE A 427 13.80 -14.83 -0.43
C ILE A 427 15.32 -14.94 -0.31
N ALA A 428 15.92 -15.92 -0.97
CA ALA A 428 17.37 -16.02 -1.04
C ALA A 428 17.95 -14.82 -1.82
N ARG A 429 19.09 -14.31 -1.35
CA ARG A 429 19.84 -13.24 -2.00
C ARG A 429 20.30 -13.69 -3.40
N SER A 430 20.80 -12.75 -4.20
CA SER A 430 21.29 -13.03 -5.55
C SER A 430 22.41 -14.07 -5.57
N ASN A 431 23.20 -14.18 -4.51
CA ASN A 431 24.26 -15.18 -4.35
C ASN A 431 23.75 -16.51 -3.77
N GLY A 432 22.46 -16.65 -3.46
CA GLY A 432 21.85 -17.82 -2.85
C GLY A 432 21.76 -17.80 -1.32
N ASP A 433 22.33 -16.82 -0.63
CA ASP A 433 22.32 -16.79 0.85
C ASP A 433 20.93 -16.41 1.39
N TYR A 434 20.51 -17.05 2.48
CA TYR A 434 19.26 -16.71 3.18
C TYR A 434 19.43 -16.75 4.70
N ARG A 435 18.46 -16.13 5.41
CA ARG A 435 18.35 -16.22 6.86
C ARG A 435 16.90 -16.06 7.35
N PHE A 436 16.58 -16.77 8.42
CA PHE A 436 15.41 -16.58 9.28
C PHE A 436 15.91 -16.20 10.67
N VAL A 437 15.53 -15.01 11.14
CA VAL A 437 15.99 -14.41 12.39
C VAL A 437 14.87 -14.46 13.44
N ASP A 438 15.25 -14.24 14.70
CA ASP A 438 14.34 -14.11 15.84
C ASP A 438 13.42 -15.33 16.04
N LEU A 439 13.96 -16.52 15.77
CA LEU A 439 13.24 -17.78 15.87
C LEU A 439 13.23 -18.30 17.31
N PRO A 440 12.06 -18.64 17.88
CA PRO A 440 11.99 -19.33 19.16
C PRO A 440 12.70 -20.68 19.13
N ALA A 441 13.20 -21.16 20.28
CA ALA A 441 13.63 -22.55 20.37
C ALA A 441 12.50 -23.50 19.98
N GLY A 442 12.83 -24.54 19.23
CA GLY A 442 11.85 -25.49 18.71
C GLY A 442 12.35 -26.22 17.48
N ARG A 443 11.46 -26.99 16.87
CA ARG A 443 11.76 -27.78 15.67
C ARG A 443 11.11 -27.14 14.45
N TYR A 444 11.84 -27.15 13.34
CA TYR A 444 11.44 -26.47 12.12
C TYR A 444 11.57 -27.36 10.88
N SER A 445 10.73 -27.12 9.88
CA SER A 445 10.94 -27.63 8.52
C SER A 445 11.10 -26.48 7.55
N LEU A 446 12.07 -26.59 6.65
CA LEU A 446 12.48 -25.56 5.71
C LEU A 446 12.61 -26.16 4.30
N TRP A 447 12.12 -25.47 3.28
CA TRP A 447 12.29 -25.87 1.89
C TRP A 447 12.29 -24.70 0.92
N VAL A 448 12.78 -24.95 -0.29
CA VAL A 448 12.65 -24.04 -1.44
C VAL A 448 11.27 -24.26 -2.07
N GLU A 449 10.46 -23.21 -2.08
CA GLU A 449 9.06 -23.23 -2.49
C GLU A 449 8.90 -22.98 -3.99
N GLU A 450 9.45 -21.87 -4.50
CA GLU A 450 9.33 -21.48 -5.90
C GLU A 450 10.65 -20.87 -6.41
N PRO A 451 11.26 -21.46 -7.46
CA PRO A 451 10.96 -22.78 -8.03
C PRO A 451 11.21 -23.90 -7.00
N PRO A 452 10.49 -25.04 -7.09
CA PRO A 452 10.63 -26.14 -6.12
C PRO A 452 12.07 -26.64 -5.98
N GLY A 453 12.48 -27.01 -4.76
CA GLY A 453 13.83 -27.51 -4.50
C GLY A 453 13.95 -28.46 -3.31
N SER A 454 15.14 -28.53 -2.73
CA SER A 454 15.42 -29.41 -1.60
C SER A 454 14.67 -28.98 -0.35
N ARG A 455 14.35 -29.95 0.48
CA ARG A 455 13.67 -29.76 1.77
C ARG A 455 14.51 -30.34 2.89
N ARG A 456 14.53 -29.64 4.03
CA ARG A 456 15.07 -30.10 5.30
C ARG A 456 13.96 -30.11 6.35
N GLY A 457 13.58 -31.31 6.80
CA GLY A 457 12.67 -31.50 7.93
C GLY A 457 13.42 -31.57 9.26
N ASP A 458 12.69 -31.34 10.35
CA ASP A 458 13.12 -31.58 11.74
C ASP A 458 14.46 -30.91 12.12
N VAL A 459 14.63 -29.66 11.71
CA VAL A 459 15.75 -28.81 12.12
C VAL A 459 15.51 -28.36 13.55
N GLY A 460 16.24 -28.94 14.50
CA GLY A 460 16.24 -28.49 15.89
C GLY A 460 16.98 -27.17 16.05
N LEU A 461 16.37 -26.24 16.78
CA LEU A 461 16.95 -24.94 17.12
C LEU A 461 16.80 -24.71 18.62
N GLU A 462 17.92 -24.51 19.30
CA GLU A 462 17.98 -24.09 20.70
C GLU A 462 17.94 -22.55 20.82
N ASP A 463 17.69 -22.03 22.02
CA ASP A 463 17.66 -20.58 22.26
C ASP A 463 19.03 -19.97 21.94
N ASP A 464 19.03 -18.84 21.20
CA ASP A 464 20.24 -18.11 20.78
C ASP A 464 21.20 -18.93 19.89
N GLN A 465 20.75 -20.08 19.35
CA GLN A 465 21.55 -20.91 18.46
C GLN A 465 21.49 -20.41 17.02
N THR A 466 22.60 -20.55 16.29
CA THR A 466 22.62 -20.42 14.83
C THR A 466 22.79 -21.79 14.18
N VAL A 467 21.87 -22.17 13.29
CA VAL A 467 21.92 -23.43 12.53
C VAL A 467 22.04 -23.13 11.04
N ALA A 468 23.07 -23.70 10.40
CA ALA A 468 23.27 -23.59 8.96
C ALA A 468 22.65 -24.78 8.23
N VAL A 469 21.84 -24.51 7.20
CA VAL A 469 21.16 -25.51 6.39
C VAL A 469 21.37 -25.16 4.92
N ASP A 470 22.11 -25.96 4.16
CA ASP A 470 22.24 -25.70 2.72
C ASP A 470 21.14 -26.42 1.93
N LEU A 471 20.65 -25.74 0.89
CA LEU A 471 19.55 -26.18 0.04
C LEU A 471 19.96 -26.05 -1.44
N ALA A 472 19.11 -26.53 -2.34
CA ALA A 472 19.32 -26.45 -3.78
C ALA A 472 17.98 -26.36 -4.53
N VAL A 473 17.95 -25.61 -5.63
CA VAL A 473 16.82 -25.62 -6.57
C VAL A 473 16.79 -26.94 -7.33
N GLN A 474 15.62 -27.53 -7.55
CA GLN A 474 15.47 -28.70 -8.42
C GLN A 474 15.60 -28.28 -9.88
N GLY A 475 16.43 -28.97 -10.64
CA GLY A 475 16.66 -28.63 -12.04
C GLY A 475 17.67 -27.49 -12.20
N TRP A 476 17.44 -26.62 -13.19
CA TRP A 476 18.32 -25.49 -13.49
C TRP A 476 18.03 -24.29 -12.59
N GLY A 477 19.09 -23.72 -12.02
CA GLY A 477 19.07 -22.48 -11.28
C GLY A 477 20.35 -21.67 -11.52
N TYR A 478 20.44 -20.49 -10.93
CA TYR A 478 21.62 -19.63 -11.05
C TYR A 478 21.93 -18.87 -9.76
N GLU A 479 23.18 -18.44 -9.64
CA GLU A 479 23.68 -17.55 -8.59
C GLU A 479 24.40 -16.37 -9.25
N ILE A 480 24.32 -15.21 -8.61
CA ILE A 480 24.98 -13.97 -9.03
C ILE A 480 25.87 -13.48 -7.90
N THR A 481 27.15 -13.33 -8.21
CA THR A 481 28.13 -12.69 -7.32
C THR A 481 28.77 -11.50 -8.03
N GLU A 482 29.22 -10.53 -7.25
CA GLU A 482 29.97 -9.39 -7.77
C GLU A 482 31.39 -9.44 -7.21
N ALA A 483 32.38 -9.34 -8.10
CA ALA A 483 33.78 -9.21 -7.71
C ALA A 483 34.18 -7.74 -7.75
N ALA A 484 34.49 -7.17 -6.58
CA ALA A 484 34.87 -5.77 -6.44
C ALA A 484 36.25 -5.44 -7.08
N ASP A 485 37.12 -6.44 -7.20
CA ASP A 485 38.48 -6.29 -7.74
C ASP A 485 38.57 -6.60 -9.25
N GLY A 486 37.45 -6.91 -9.89
CA GLY A 486 37.38 -7.26 -11.31
C GLY A 486 37.23 -6.05 -12.25
N PRO A 487 37.46 -6.22 -13.56
CA PRO A 487 37.22 -5.18 -14.55
C PRO A 487 35.73 -4.78 -14.58
N GLY A 488 35.42 -3.52 -14.24
CA GLY A 488 34.05 -3.01 -14.22
C GLY A 488 33.33 -3.10 -15.58
N GLY A 489 32.03 -3.39 -15.55
CA GLY A 489 31.24 -3.59 -16.76
C GLY A 489 31.48 -4.95 -17.43
N MET A 490 32.25 -5.85 -16.82
CA MET A 490 32.43 -7.21 -17.33
C MET A 490 31.41 -8.15 -16.71
N LEU A 491 30.80 -8.97 -17.57
CA LEU A 491 29.98 -10.10 -17.20
C LEU A 491 30.76 -11.38 -17.46
N GLN A 492 31.02 -12.15 -16.41
CA GLN A 492 31.52 -13.51 -16.48
C GLN A 492 30.36 -14.48 -16.30
N CYS A 493 30.15 -15.35 -17.28
CA CYS A 493 29.13 -16.37 -17.21
C CYS A 493 29.77 -17.74 -17.19
N SER A 494 29.31 -18.60 -16.28
CA SER A 494 29.74 -19.99 -16.18
C SER A 494 28.55 -20.93 -16.05
N VAL A 495 28.64 -22.10 -16.67
CA VAL A 495 27.60 -23.15 -16.63
C VAL A 495 28.26 -24.46 -16.28
N ALA A 496 27.84 -25.09 -15.18
CA ALA A 496 28.21 -26.46 -14.86
C ALA A 496 27.56 -27.42 -15.85
N LEU A 497 28.36 -28.13 -16.66
CA LEU A 497 27.85 -29.02 -17.70
C LEU A 497 27.36 -30.33 -17.09
N THR A 498 26.14 -30.73 -17.45
CA THR A 498 25.61 -32.06 -17.12
C THR A 498 26.14 -33.11 -18.11
N ALA A 499 26.11 -34.39 -17.74
CA ALA A 499 26.69 -35.47 -18.54
C ALA A 499 26.04 -35.65 -19.92
N ASP A 500 24.79 -35.22 -20.05
CA ASP A 500 23.94 -35.26 -21.24
C ASP A 500 24.14 -34.07 -22.19
N MET A 501 24.95 -33.07 -21.80
CA MET A 501 25.29 -31.97 -22.70
C MET A 501 26.42 -32.40 -23.66
N ALA A 502 26.07 -32.64 -24.92
CA ALA A 502 27.05 -32.91 -25.99
C ALA A 502 27.74 -31.63 -26.51
N ALA A 503 27.01 -30.50 -26.57
CA ALA A 503 27.50 -29.20 -27.00
C ALA A 503 27.52 -28.17 -25.85
N ALA A 504 28.31 -27.11 -25.97
CA ALA A 504 28.25 -26.00 -25.01
C ALA A 504 26.95 -25.21 -25.22
N PRO A 505 26.30 -24.74 -24.14
CA PRO A 505 25.16 -23.85 -24.27
C PRO A 505 25.61 -22.48 -24.82
N SER A 506 24.64 -21.64 -25.17
CA SER A 506 24.89 -20.25 -25.58
C SER A 506 24.19 -19.29 -24.63
N LEU A 507 24.77 -18.12 -24.42
CA LEU A 507 24.20 -17.09 -23.57
C LEU A 507 23.59 -16.00 -24.44
N ARG A 508 22.28 -15.79 -24.36
CA ARG A 508 21.64 -14.62 -24.96
C ARG A 508 21.56 -13.50 -23.92
N LEU A 509 22.15 -12.36 -24.24
CA LEU A 509 22.15 -11.13 -23.45
C LEU A 509 21.25 -10.11 -24.13
N ARG A 510 20.29 -9.52 -23.41
CA ARG A 510 19.40 -8.45 -23.90
C ARG A 510 19.49 -7.23 -22.99
N TRP A 511 19.38 -6.07 -23.61
CA TRP A 511 19.30 -4.77 -22.93
C TRP A 511 18.36 -3.84 -23.69
N VAL A 512 18.08 -2.67 -23.12
CA VAL A 512 17.27 -1.66 -23.79
C VAL A 512 18.00 -1.20 -25.05
N GLY A 513 17.46 -1.55 -26.23
CA GLY A 513 18.02 -1.16 -27.53
C GLY A 513 18.86 -2.23 -28.23
N GLY A 514 19.02 -3.44 -27.69
CA GLY A 514 19.73 -4.50 -28.41
C GLY A 514 19.75 -5.88 -27.75
N GLU A 515 20.19 -6.87 -28.52
CA GLU A 515 20.48 -8.22 -28.03
C GLU A 515 21.75 -8.79 -28.67
N ARG A 516 22.42 -9.70 -27.96
CA ARG A 516 23.62 -10.40 -28.42
C ARG A 516 23.61 -11.84 -27.92
N VAL A 517 23.93 -12.80 -28.78
CA VAL A 517 24.13 -14.19 -28.40
C VAL A 517 25.63 -14.51 -28.37
N LEU A 518 26.09 -15.08 -27.26
CA LEU A 518 27.48 -15.44 -27.01
C LEU A 518 27.62 -16.96 -26.97
N ALA A 519 28.51 -17.49 -27.80
CA ALA A 519 28.89 -18.90 -27.73
C ALA A 519 29.73 -19.13 -26.47
N MET A 520 29.43 -20.20 -25.71
CA MET A 520 30.24 -20.55 -24.55
C MET A 520 31.33 -21.56 -24.92
N VAL A 521 32.51 -21.40 -24.32
CA VAL A 521 33.68 -22.25 -24.54
C VAL A 521 33.75 -23.30 -23.43
N ARG A 522 33.92 -24.57 -23.80
CA ARG A 522 34.11 -25.66 -22.83
C ARG A 522 35.51 -25.63 -22.23
N SER A 523 35.58 -25.69 -20.91
CA SER A 523 36.81 -25.98 -20.17
C SER A 523 36.98 -27.50 -20.06
N GLY A 524 37.98 -28.05 -20.76
CA GLY A 524 38.23 -29.49 -20.82
C GLY A 524 38.62 -30.15 -19.48
N LYS A 525 39.02 -29.37 -18.46
CA LYS A 525 39.42 -29.87 -17.13
C LYS A 525 38.30 -29.85 -16.08
N GLU A 526 37.31 -28.98 -16.21
CA GLU A 526 36.38 -28.65 -15.10
C GLU A 526 34.91 -28.97 -15.38
N ARG A 527 34.58 -29.63 -16.52
CA ARG A 527 33.19 -29.86 -16.95
C ARG A 527 32.33 -28.59 -16.87
N MET A 528 32.88 -27.46 -17.30
CA MET A 528 32.22 -26.17 -17.23
C MET A 528 32.31 -25.46 -18.58
N ALA A 529 31.26 -24.74 -18.97
CA ALA A 529 31.30 -23.82 -20.10
C ALA A 529 31.36 -22.38 -19.59
N ARG A 530 32.14 -21.53 -20.24
CA ARG A 530 32.32 -20.12 -19.86
C ARG A 530 32.15 -19.20 -21.06
N CYS A 531 31.60 -18.01 -20.84
CA CYS A 531 31.75 -16.89 -21.75
C CYS A 531 31.91 -15.60 -20.96
N SER A 532 32.48 -14.58 -21.61
CA SER A 532 32.61 -13.25 -21.05
C SER A 532 31.94 -12.24 -21.99
N ALA A 533 31.37 -11.19 -21.41
CA ALA A 533 30.74 -10.12 -22.15
C ALA A 533 31.15 -8.78 -21.55
N GLY A 534 31.75 -7.93 -22.35
CA GLY A 534 32.02 -6.55 -21.95
C GLY A 534 33.16 -5.89 -22.71
N PRO A 535 33.47 -4.62 -22.38
CA PRO A 535 32.79 -3.83 -21.34
C PRO A 535 31.33 -3.52 -21.73
N LEU A 536 30.41 -3.76 -20.81
CA LEU A 536 28.98 -3.44 -20.90
C LEU A 536 28.71 -2.12 -20.19
N GLU A 537 27.70 -1.39 -20.65
CA GLU A 537 27.21 -0.23 -19.91
C GLU A 537 26.59 -0.67 -18.59
N ALA A 538 26.62 0.19 -17.57
CA ALA A 538 25.93 -0.16 -16.33
C ALA A 538 24.43 -0.09 -16.54
N GLY A 539 23.74 -1.14 -16.11
CA GLY A 539 22.32 -1.30 -16.36
C GLY A 539 21.84 -2.68 -15.96
N VAL A 540 20.57 -2.92 -16.22
CA VAL A 540 19.95 -4.22 -16.00
C VAL A 540 19.91 -4.96 -17.33
N TYR A 541 20.41 -6.19 -17.31
CA TYR A 541 20.48 -7.06 -18.47
C TYR A 541 19.63 -8.30 -18.25
N ASP A 542 18.88 -8.70 -19.28
CA ASP A 542 18.24 -10.01 -19.31
C ASP A 542 19.18 -11.02 -19.95
N VAL A 543 19.49 -12.07 -19.21
CA VAL A 543 20.34 -13.17 -19.63
C VAL A 543 19.47 -14.40 -19.79
N GLN A 544 19.56 -15.06 -20.93
CA GLN A 544 18.83 -16.30 -21.23
C GLN A 544 19.84 -17.37 -21.64
N LEU A 545 19.87 -18.49 -20.92
CA LEU A 545 20.74 -19.62 -21.22
C LEU A 545 20.06 -20.56 -22.20
N LEU A 546 20.62 -20.66 -23.40
CA LEU A 546 20.06 -21.41 -24.54
C LEU A 546 20.69 -22.81 -24.67
N GLY A 547 19.86 -23.79 -25.05
CA GLY A 547 20.34 -25.13 -25.41
C GLY A 547 20.67 -26.00 -24.21
N ILE A 548 19.95 -25.81 -23.10
CA ILE A 548 20.05 -26.64 -21.90
C ILE A 548 18.99 -27.76 -21.89
N PRO A 549 19.34 -28.97 -21.43
CA PRO A 549 18.40 -30.09 -21.31
C PRO A 549 17.34 -29.81 -20.23
N ASP A 550 16.20 -30.50 -20.30
CA ASP A 550 15.13 -30.50 -19.28
C ASP A 550 14.52 -29.12 -18.92
N SER A 551 14.63 -28.11 -19.78
CA SER A 551 14.02 -26.79 -19.57
C SER A 551 12.63 -26.68 -20.23
N SER A 552 11.55 -26.66 -19.44
CA SER A 552 10.19 -26.47 -19.94
C SER A 552 9.38 -25.41 -19.16
N PRO A 553 8.80 -24.39 -19.83
CA PRO A 553 9.03 -24.01 -21.22
C PRO A 553 10.22 -23.05 -21.35
N GLY A 554 11.31 -23.55 -21.94
CA GLY A 554 12.23 -22.78 -22.78
C GLY A 554 13.17 -21.79 -22.10
N ASP A 555 14.39 -22.27 -21.79
CA ASP A 555 15.58 -21.50 -21.42
C ASP A 555 15.51 -20.76 -20.06
N LEU A 556 16.47 -21.05 -19.18
CA LEU A 556 16.62 -20.36 -17.90
C LEU A 556 16.95 -18.88 -18.12
N ARG A 557 16.13 -17.99 -17.57
CA ARG A 557 16.31 -16.53 -17.64
C ARG A 557 16.72 -15.96 -16.29
N ALA A 558 17.64 -15.02 -16.32
CA ALA A 558 18.11 -14.25 -15.19
C ALA A 558 18.11 -12.77 -15.55
N THR A 559 17.64 -11.92 -14.64
CA THR A 559 17.78 -10.47 -14.76
C THR A 559 18.95 -10.07 -13.87
N ILE A 560 20.03 -9.55 -14.46
CA ILE A 560 21.28 -9.25 -13.75
C ILE A 560 21.59 -7.75 -13.76
N PRO A 561 22.01 -7.17 -12.63
CA PRO A 561 22.66 -5.87 -12.64
C PRO A 561 24.11 -6.01 -13.09
N VAL A 562 24.55 -5.13 -13.99
CA VAL A 562 25.97 -4.96 -14.34
C VAL A 562 26.42 -3.58 -13.87
N GLY A 563 27.43 -3.54 -13.00
CA GLY A 563 27.96 -2.32 -12.41
C GLY A 563 29.13 -1.73 -13.20
N ARG A 564 29.41 -0.43 -13.02
CA ARG A 564 30.56 0.25 -13.68
C ARG A 564 31.91 -0.10 -13.06
N THR A 565 31.92 -0.65 -11.86
CA THR A 565 33.14 -0.84 -11.03
C THR A 565 33.30 -2.25 -10.51
N THR A 566 32.36 -3.13 -10.83
CA THR A 566 32.34 -4.53 -10.38
C THR A 566 32.28 -5.43 -11.60
N GLU A 567 32.91 -6.59 -11.48
CA GLU A 567 32.71 -7.68 -12.44
C GLU A 567 31.56 -8.55 -11.94
N THR A 568 30.52 -8.70 -12.75
CA THR A 568 29.35 -9.52 -12.43
C THR A 568 29.62 -10.96 -12.85
N HIS A 569 29.50 -11.90 -11.92
CA HIS A 569 29.64 -13.33 -12.15
C HIS A 569 28.27 -13.98 -12.06
N ILE A 570 27.83 -14.63 -13.14
CA ILE A 570 26.65 -15.49 -13.12
C ILE A 570 27.08 -16.95 -13.26
N HIS A 571 26.63 -17.78 -12.32
CA HIS A 571 26.91 -19.20 -12.28
C HIS A 571 25.62 -20.00 -12.41
N PHE A 572 25.46 -20.67 -13.54
CA PHE A 572 24.33 -21.57 -13.82
C PHE A 572 24.67 -22.99 -13.39
N VAL A 573 23.77 -23.59 -12.62
CA VAL A 573 23.93 -24.94 -12.08
C VAL A 573 22.67 -25.74 -12.26
N HIS A 574 22.84 -27.05 -12.45
CA HIS A 574 21.76 -28.01 -12.42
C HIS A 574 21.88 -28.87 -11.16
N SER A 575 20.79 -29.06 -10.42
CA SER A 575 20.72 -30.00 -9.30
C SER A 575 19.71 -31.10 -9.62
N ARG A 576 20.13 -32.36 -9.47
CA ARG A 576 19.23 -33.52 -9.50
C ARG A 576 18.99 -33.97 -8.07
N LEU A 577 17.87 -33.54 -7.51
CA LEU A 577 17.39 -34.03 -6.22
C LEU A 577 16.51 -35.28 -6.46
N PRO A 578 16.38 -36.17 -5.45
CA PRO A 578 15.43 -37.27 -5.51
C PRO A 578 14.05 -36.75 -5.91
N ASP A 579 13.31 -37.52 -6.72
CA ASP A 579 12.00 -37.12 -7.19
C ASP A 579 11.04 -36.89 -6.01
N GLN A 580 10.70 -35.63 -5.76
CA GLN A 580 9.73 -35.21 -4.74
C GLN A 580 8.33 -35.02 -5.35
N SER A 581 8.07 -35.56 -6.56
CA SER A 581 6.79 -35.45 -7.28
C SER A 581 5.57 -35.94 -6.50
N ASN A 582 5.78 -36.73 -5.44
CA ASN A 582 4.81 -36.90 -4.36
C ASN A 582 5.19 -36.03 -3.16
N ALA A 583 4.77 -34.76 -3.19
CA ALA A 583 4.80 -33.91 -2.00
C ALA A 583 4.13 -34.70 -0.85
N PRO A 584 4.82 -34.90 0.28
CA PRO A 584 4.33 -35.78 1.33
C PRO A 584 2.98 -35.25 1.84
N ARG A 585 2.04 -36.18 1.97
CA ARG A 585 0.67 -35.92 2.46
C ARG A 585 0.40 -36.65 3.77
N ALA A 586 1.42 -36.75 4.61
CA ALA A 586 1.37 -37.50 5.85
C ALA A 586 1.11 -36.62 7.08
N SER A 587 1.12 -35.29 6.95
CA SER A 587 0.84 -34.40 8.09
C SER A 587 -0.54 -34.65 8.70
N VAL A 588 -0.60 -34.44 10.01
CA VAL A 588 -1.81 -34.62 10.82
C VAL A 588 -2.02 -33.39 11.66
N ILE A 589 -3.17 -32.71 11.54
CA ILE A 589 -3.56 -31.71 12.53
C ILE A 589 -4.51 -32.37 13.51
N GLU A 590 -4.13 -32.44 14.78
CA GLU A 590 -4.96 -33.04 15.84
C GLU A 590 -4.99 -32.17 17.08
N GLY A 591 -5.98 -32.39 17.94
CA GLY A 591 -6.26 -31.41 18.97
C GLY A 591 -7.41 -31.75 19.88
N ARG A 592 -7.68 -30.83 20.81
CA ARG A 592 -8.79 -30.94 21.76
C ARG A 592 -9.58 -29.63 21.81
N VAL A 593 -10.91 -29.77 21.88
CA VAL A 593 -11.86 -28.71 22.19
C VAL A 593 -12.37 -28.94 23.61
N SER A 594 -12.02 -28.06 24.56
CA SER A 594 -12.58 -28.07 25.91
C SER A 594 -14.05 -27.65 25.85
N ASN A 595 -14.92 -28.35 26.59
CA ASN A 595 -16.40 -28.17 26.58
C ASN A 595 -17.03 -28.26 25.18
N GLY A 596 -16.41 -29.02 24.28
CA GLY A 596 -16.89 -29.23 22.92
C GLY A 596 -17.05 -30.70 22.62
N GLU A 597 -17.65 -31.51 23.49
CA GLU A 597 -18.02 -32.88 23.14
C GLU A 597 -18.99 -32.86 21.95
N THR A 598 -18.79 -33.72 20.96
CA THR A 598 -19.64 -33.82 19.76
C THR A 598 -19.71 -32.55 18.88
N THR A 599 -18.78 -31.61 19.07
CA THR A 599 -18.65 -30.38 18.28
C THR A 599 -18.04 -30.66 16.90
N GLN A 600 -18.56 -30.00 15.87
CA GLN A 600 -17.98 -30.05 14.53
C GLN A 600 -16.73 -29.17 14.44
N VAL A 601 -15.62 -29.77 14.04
CA VAL A 601 -14.37 -29.08 13.71
C VAL A 601 -14.18 -29.14 12.20
N THR A 602 -13.90 -28.02 11.57
CA THR A 602 -13.67 -27.86 10.13
C THR A 602 -12.24 -27.42 9.86
N LEU A 603 -11.50 -28.18 9.06
CA LEU A 603 -10.23 -27.79 8.48
C LEU A 603 -10.45 -27.20 7.08
N GLN A 604 -9.87 -26.04 6.79
CA GLN A 604 -9.87 -25.39 5.47
C GLN A 604 -8.42 -25.18 5.00
N ASN A 605 -8.09 -25.57 3.77
CA ASN A 605 -6.79 -25.25 3.17
C ASN A 605 -6.80 -23.86 2.47
N ALA A 606 -5.64 -23.41 1.99
CA ALA A 606 -5.49 -22.14 1.28
C ALA A 606 -6.40 -21.99 0.03
N ASP A 607 -6.68 -23.10 -0.68
CA ASP A 607 -7.59 -23.11 -1.84
C ASP A 607 -9.07 -23.09 -1.47
N GLY A 608 -9.40 -23.04 -0.17
CA GLY A 608 -10.76 -23.04 0.34
C GLY A 608 -11.43 -24.41 0.46
N ARG A 609 -10.73 -25.51 0.17
CA ARG A 609 -11.25 -26.88 0.37
C ARG A 609 -11.40 -27.19 1.86
N ARG A 610 -12.54 -27.75 2.23
CA ARG A 610 -12.90 -28.05 3.63
C ARG A 610 -12.99 -29.55 3.91
N ARG A 611 -12.58 -29.96 5.11
CA ARG A 611 -12.82 -31.27 5.71
C ARG A 611 -13.38 -31.05 7.11
N SER A 612 -14.34 -31.86 7.54
CA SER A 612 -14.94 -31.73 8.87
C SER A 612 -14.90 -33.04 9.62
N VAL A 613 -14.69 -32.97 10.92
CA VAL A 613 -14.78 -34.11 11.85
C VAL A 613 -15.55 -33.67 13.08
N THR A 614 -16.20 -34.62 13.76
CA THR A 614 -16.86 -34.38 15.03
C THR A 614 -15.90 -34.79 16.15
N THR A 615 -15.79 -33.98 17.20
CA THR A 615 -14.97 -34.32 18.36
C THR A 615 -15.51 -35.56 19.08
N ASP A 616 -14.60 -36.35 19.66
CA ASP A 616 -14.97 -37.50 20.50
C ASP A 616 -15.55 -37.05 21.87
N PRO A 617 -16.03 -37.97 22.74
CA PRO A 617 -16.55 -37.63 24.07
C PRO A 617 -15.52 -37.00 25.03
N ARG A 618 -14.24 -36.89 24.63
CA ARG A 618 -13.20 -36.16 25.36
C ARG A 618 -12.84 -34.85 24.66
N GLY A 619 -13.58 -34.44 23.63
CA GLY A 619 -13.35 -33.23 22.85
C GLY A 619 -12.25 -33.35 21.79
N ARG A 620 -11.74 -34.54 21.48
CA ARG A 620 -10.57 -34.69 20.58
C ARG A 620 -10.98 -34.75 19.11
N PHE A 621 -10.18 -34.12 18.24
CA PHE A 621 -10.34 -34.17 16.79
C PHE A 621 -9.01 -34.49 16.08
N ARG A 622 -9.09 -34.98 14.83
CA ARG A 622 -7.92 -35.37 14.04
C ARG A 622 -8.17 -35.26 12.54
N PHE A 623 -7.25 -34.62 11.82
CA PHE A 623 -7.23 -34.51 10.36
C PHE A 623 -5.93 -35.08 9.79
N PRO A 624 -5.92 -36.35 9.35
CA PRO A 624 -4.75 -36.94 8.71
C PRO A 624 -4.69 -36.61 7.21
N GLY A 625 -3.55 -36.95 6.59
CA GLY A 625 -3.45 -36.98 5.15
C GLY A 625 -3.24 -35.59 4.52
N LEU A 626 -2.59 -34.68 5.25
CA LEU A 626 -2.45 -33.28 4.85
C LEU A 626 -1.15 -33.07 4.07
N ALA A 627 -1.26 -32.40 2.93
CA ALA A 627 -0.10 -31.93 2.17
C ALA A 627 0.57 -30.75 2.89
N ALA A 628 1.85 -30.52 2.61
CA ALA A 628 2.53 -29.30 3.02
C ALA A 628 1.72 -28.06 2.60
N GLY A 629 1.54 -27.10 3.51
CA GLY A 629 0.72 -25.92 3.22
C GLY A 629 0.16 -25.25 4.46
N SER A 630 -0.60 -24.18 4.23
CA SER A 630 -1.26 -23.41 5.28
C SER A 630 -2.73 -23.79 5.39
N TYR A 631 -3.20 -23.97 6.62
CA TYR A 631 -4.55 -24.40 6.95
C TYR A 631 -5.19 -23.51 8.01
N THR A 632 -6.52 -23.55 8.04
CA THR A 632 -7.36 -22.93 9.06
C THR A 632 -8.19 -24.02 9.72
N VAL A 633 -8.20 -24.10 11.05
CA VAL A 633 -9.10 -24.98 11.80
C VAL A 633 -10.16 -24.12 12.47
N SER A 634 -11.43 -24.45 12.28
CA SER A 634 -12.58 -23.78 12.88
C SER A 634 -13.39 -24.78 13.70
N VAL A 635 -13.92 -24.36 14.84
CA VAL A 635 -14.72 -25.16 15.77
C VAL A 635 -16.09 -24.49 15.86
N ALA A 636 -17.15 -25.25 15.56
CA ALA A 636 -18.52 -24.76 15.57
C ALA A 636 -19.20 -25.06 16.91
N GLY A 637 -19.10 -24.16 17.89
CA GLY A 637 -19.80 -24.28 19.18
C GLY A 637 -21.29 -23.92 19.08
N ALA A 638 -22.06 -24.26 20.12
CA ALA A 638 -23.50 -24.01 20.16
C ALA A 638 -23.88 -22.51 20.10
N GLU A 639 -23.04 -21.64 20.67
CA GLU A 639 -23.27 -20.18 20.70
C GLU A 639 -22.13 -19.38 20.03
N GLN A 640 -20.96 -19.98 19.81
CA GLN A 640 -19.79 -19.31 19.26
C GLN A 640 -18.96 -20.21 18.34
N ASN A 641 -18.47 -19.65 17.24
CA ASN A 641 -17.52 -20.31 16.35
C ASN A 641 -16.11 -19.79 16.64
N LEU A 642 -15.17 -20.69 16.90
CA LEU A 642 -13.74 -20.36 17.10
C LEU A 642 -12.95 -20.73 15.85
N SER A 643 -11.87 -20.00 15.54
CA SER A 643 -10.99 -20.39 14.43
C SER A 643 -9.52 -20.02 14.68
N ARG A 644 -8.60 -20.91 14.27
CA ARG A 644 -7.16 -20.63 14.16
C ARG A 644 -6.74 -20.68 12.70
N THR A 645 -6.15 -19.61 12.22
CA THR A 645 -5.72 -19.43 10.82
C THR A 645 -4.21 -19.52 10.67
N ARG A 646 -3.73 -19.74 9.44
CA ARG A 646 -2.31 -19.76 9.06
C ARG A 646 -1.48 -20.87 9.74
N LEU A 647 -2.10 -22.00 10.04
CA LEU A 647 -1.43 -23.18 10.58
C LEU A 647 -0.65 -23.87 9.47
N GLY A 648 0.67 -23.67 9.47
CA GLY A 648 1.59 -24.34 8.57
C GLY A 648 1.83 -25.78 8.98
N VAL A 649 1.79 -26.68 8.01
CA VAL A 649 2.30 -28.05 8.14
C VAL A 649 3.22 -28.35 6.98
N ASP A 650 4.15 -29.28 7.18
CA ASP A 650 5.23 -29.59 6.26
C ASP A 650 4.95 -30.81 5.37
N GLY A 651 3.81 -31.47 5.57
CA GLY A 651 3.40 -32.66 4.85
C GLY A 651 3.86 -33.97 5.49
N GLU A 652 4.60 -33.96 6.59
CA GLU A 652 5.13 -35.17 7.26
C GLU A 652 4.79 -35.25 8.74
N HIS A 653 4.86 -34.12 9.45
CA HIS A 653 4.72 -34.08 10.90
C HIS A 653 3.31 -33.76 11.34
N TYR A 654 2.99 -34.11 12.60
CA TYR A 654 1.73 -33.75 13.23
C TYR A 654 1.83 -32.39 13.93
N LEU A 655 0.72 -31.67 14.01
CA LEU A 655 0.58 -30.39 14.70
C LEU A 655 -0.57 -30.48 15.72
N LEU A 656 -0.28 -30.11 16.97
CA LEU A 656 -1.26 -30.10 18.06
C LEU A 656 -1.95 -28.75 18.20
N VAL A 657 -3.30 -28.75 18.28
CA VAL A 657 -4.11 -27.53 18.34
C VAL A 657 -5.20 -27.61 19.41
N GLY A 658 -5.31 -26.59 20.28
CA GLY A 658 -6.31 -26.50 21.34
C GLY A 658 -7.37 -25.41 21.12
N PHE A 659 -8.60 -25.69 21.55
CA PHE A 659 -9.71 -24.73 21.60
C PHE A 659 -10.45 -24.85 22.93
N ASP A 660 -11.01 -23.75 23.43
CA ASP A 660 -11.79 -23.74 24.67
C ASP A 660 -13.15 -23.07 24.42
N LEU A 661 -14.24 -23.85 24.47
CA LEU A 661 -15.61 -23.32 24.39
C LEU A 661 -16.13 -22.96 25.80
N PRO A 662 -16.95 -21.91 25.94
CA PRO A 662 -17.58 -21.57 27.21
C PRO A 662 -18.58 -22.67 27.62
N SER A 663 -18.72 -22.90 28.92
CA SER A 663 -19.68 -23.87 29.45
C SER A 663 -21.12 -23.40 29.18
N PRO A 664 -22.05 -24.30 28.79
CA PRO A 664 -23.44 -23.95 28.59
C PRO A 664 -24.08 -23.60 29.94
N VAL A 665 -24.42 -22.33 30.13
CA VAL A 665 -25.39 -21.89 31.14
C VAL A 665 -26.73 -21.79 30.40
N GLU A 666 -27.81 -22.40 30.92
CA GLU A 666 -29.14 -22.28 30.30
C GLU A 666 -29.71 -20.87 30.51
N PRO A 667 -30.15 -20.19 29.42
CA PRO A 667 -31.42 -19.50 29.50
C PRO A 667 -32.30 -19.60 28.22
N THR A 668 -33.61 -19.49 28.46
CA THR A 668 -34.80 -19.43 27.57
C THR A 668 -34.62 -18.92 26.12
N PRO A 669 -35.38 -19.46 25.12
CA PRO A 669 -35.21 -19.12 23.71
C PRO A 669 -35.77 -17.72 23.39
N PRO A 670 -35.02 -16.86 22.66
CA PRO A 670 -35.56 -15.61 22.13
C PRO A 670 -36.43 -15.85 20.89
N PRO A 671 -37.39 -14.95 20.60
CA PRO A 671 -38.23 -15.04 19.39
C PRO A 671 -37.40 -14.88 18.11
N ARG A 672 -37.75 -15.64 17.05
CA ARG A 672 -36.96 -15.77 15.81
C ARG A 672 -37.42 -14.79 14.71
N ALA A 673 -36.47 -14.18 14.00
CA ALA A 673 -36.67 -13.32 12.84
C ALA A 673 -35.99 -13.90 11.57
N GLY A 674 -36.30 -13.37 10.38
CA GLY A 674 -35.72 -13.81 9.10
C GLY A 674 -35.37 -12.66 8.16
N LEU A 675 -34.45 -12.90 7.23
CA LEU A 675 -34.08 -11.94 6.18
C LEU A 675 -33.94 -12.65 4.84
N GLN A 676 -34.60 -12.14 3.81
CA GLN A 676 -34.48 -12.59 2.43
C GLN A 676 -33.99 -11.43 1.57
N GLY A 677 -33.26 -11.72 0.49
CA GLY A 677 -32.84 -10.66 -0.42
C GLY A 677 -32.61 -11.11 -1.85
N LYS A 678 -32.64 -10.14 -2.75
CA LYS A 678 -32.34 -10.32 -4.18
C LYS A 678 -31.30 -9.31 -4.62
N ALA A 679 -30.17 -9.80 -5.16
CA ALA A 679 -29.03 -9.00 -5.60
C ALA A 679 -28.71 -9.26 -7.09
N PRO A 680 -29.47 -8.67 -8.03
CA PRO A 680 -29.30 -8.92 -9.46
C PRO A 680 -27.86 -8.67 -9.94
N GLY A 681 -27.32 -9.61 -10.71
CA GLY A 681 -25.93 -9.55 -11.20
C GLY A 681 -24.86 -9.99 -10.19
N GLN A 682 -25.26 -10.45 -8.99
CA GLN A 682 -24.35 -10.98 -7.95
C GLN A 682 -24.47 -12.50 -7.76
N ALA A 683 -25.16 -13.22 -8.66
CA ALA A 683 -25.33 -14.68 -8.59
C ALA A 683 -23.98 -15.40 -8.44
N GLY A 684 -23.94 -16.40 -7.58
CA GLY A 684 -22.73 -17.16 -7.26
C GLY A 684 -21.75 -16.47 -6.31
N ARG A 685 -21.94 -15.18 -5.96
CA ARG A 685 -21.17 -14.48 -4.92
C ARG A 685 -21.73 -14.75 -3.52
N THR A 686 -21.12 -14.16 -2.50
CA THR A 686 -21.50 -14.35 -1.09
C THR A 686 -22.32 -13.16 -0.59
N ALA A 687 -23.44 -13.46 0.07
CA ALA A 687 -24.16 -12.56 0.96
C ALA A 687 -23.64 -12.76 2.40
N ILE A 688 -23.30 -11.66 3.06
CA ILE A 688 -22.78 -11.59 4.42
C ILE A 688 -23.74 -10.72 5.21
N LEU A 689 -24.31 -11.27 6.28
CA LEU A 689 -25.18 -10.56 7.21
C LEU A 689 -24.47 -10.47 8.55
N THR A 690 -24.26 -9.25 9.04
CA THR A 690 -23.50 -8.98 10.27
C THR A 690 -24.40 -8.27 11.28
N SER A 691 -24.58 -8.82 12.48
CA SER A 691 -25.29 -8.14 13.57
C SER A 691 -24.40 -7.12 14.28
N ALA A 692 -25.03 -6.22 15.04
CA ALA A 692 -24.35 -5.16 15.79
C ALA A 692 -23.31 -5.65 16.84
N ASP A 693 -23.38 -6.91 17.27
CA ASP A 693 -22.41 -7.57 18.17
C ASP A 693 -21.22 -8.22 17.43
N GLY A 694 -21.17 -8.10 16.09
CA GLY A 694 -20.09 -8.61 15.25
C GLY A 694 -20.27 -10.04 14.75
N LEU A 695 -21.35 -10.74 15.14
CA LEU A 695 -21.67 -12.06 14.60
C LEU A 695 -21.98 -11.94 13.10
N SER A 696 -21.25 -12.69 12.27
CA SER A 696 -21.40 -12.67 10.82
C SER A 696 -21.88 -14.02 10.28
N LEU A 697 -23.02 -14.00 9.61
CA LEU A 697 -23.61 -15.13 8.91
C LEU A 697 -23.33 -14.99 7.42
N THR A 698 -23.03 -16.10 6.74
CA THR A 698 -22.76 -16.08 5.29
C THR A 698 -23.65 -17.06 4.54
N ARG A 699 -24.12 -16.62 3.38
CA ARG A 699 -24.92 -17.41 2.44
C ARG A 699 -24.44 -17.17 1.02
N ARG A 700 -24.43 -18.20 0.20
CA ARG A 700 -24.19 -18.03 -1.24
C ARG A 700 -25.45 -17.45 -1.87
N ILE A 701 -25.27 -16.54 -2.82
CA ILE A 701 -26.35 -15.99 -3.64
C ILE A 701 -26.65 -17.00 -4.74
N ASP A 702 -27.90 -17.45 -4.81
CA ASP A 702 -28.38 -18.45 -5.75
C ASP A 702 -28.34 -17.94 -7.20
N ASP A 703 -28.48 -18.85 -8.16
CA ASP A 703 -28.37 -18.55 -9.60
C ASP A 703 -29.46 -17.56 -10.08
N ASP A 704 -30.58 -17.48 -9.38
CA ASP A 704 -31.66 -16.50 -9.60
C ASP A 704 -31.43 -15.15 -8.89
N ALA A 705 -30.24 -14.99 -8.32
CA ALA A 705 -29.76 -13.85 -7.55
C ALA A 705 -30.43 -13.66 -6.19
N THR A 706 -31.01 -14.69 -5.58
CA THR A 706 -31.65 -14.61 -4.25
C THR A 706 -30.79 -15.21 -3.11
N PHE A 707 -31.12 -14.87 -1.86
CA PHE A 707 -30.51 -15.44 -0.65
C PHE A 707 -31.45 -15.31 0.57
N CYS A 708 -31.29 -16.19 1.57
CA CYS A 708 -32.14 -16.23 2.78
C CYS A 708 -31.32 -16.52 4.05
N PHE A 709 -31.62 -15.81 5.13
CA PHE A 709 -31.14 -15.98 6.50
C PHE A 709 -32.33 -16.22 7.44
N GLU A 710 -32.27 -17.27 8.23
CA GLU A 710 -33.36 -17.70 9.12
C GLU A 710 -32.87 -17.78 10.57
N HIS A 711 -33.83 -17.75 11.51
CA HIS A 711 -33.57 -17.88 12.95
C HIS A 711 -32.65 -16.79 13.52
N LEU A 712 -32.78 -15.58 12.98
CA LEU A 712 -32.05 -14.41 13.43
C LEU A 712 -32.62 -13.93 14.77
N ALA A 713 -31.75 -13.49 15.67
CA ALA A 713 -32.18 -12.73 16.83
C ALA A 713 -32.75 -11.37 16.38
N PRO A 714 -33.80 -10.84 17.01
CA PRO A 714 -34.27 -9.50 16.72
C PRO A 714 -33.15 -8.49 17.01
N GLY A 715 -32.93 -7.54 16.10
CA GLY A 715 -31.79 -6.64 16.21
C GLY A 715 -31.48 -5.90 14.93
N GLN A 716 -30.38 -5.16 14.95
CA GLN A 716 -29.90 -4.40 13.81
C GLN A 716 -28.78 -5.19 13.10
N TYR A 717 -28.89 -5.24 11.77
CA TYR A 717 -27.99 -5.98 10.90
C TYR A 717 -27.52 -5.15 9.72
N ASP A 718 -26.31 -5.41 9.26
CA ASP A 718 -25.75 -4.92 8.01
C ASP A 718 -25.60 -6.08 7.03
N LEU A 719 -25.93 -5.84 5.76
CA LEU A 719 -25.95 -6.84 4.70
C LEU A 719 -25.04 -6.41 3.55
N VAL A 720 -24.08 -7.26 3.21
CA VAL A 720 -23.23 -7.14 2.01
C VAL A 720 -23.54 -8.31 1.08
N ALA A 721 -24.12 -8.06 -0.08
CA ALA A 721 -24.44 -9.08 -1.08
C ALA A 721 -23.54 -8.92 -2.31
N GLY A 722 -22.40 -9.59 -2.33
CA GLY A 722 -21.39 -9.41 -3.38
C GLY A 722 -20.83 -7.98 -3.38
N GLY A 723 -21.15 -7.21 -4.43
CA GLY A 723 -20.72 -5.80 -4.60
C GLY A 723 -21.74 -4.75 -4.19
N VAL A 724 -22.89 -5.12 -3.61
CA VAL A 724 -23.93 -4.20 -3.12
C VAL A 724 -24.13 -4.36 -1.62
N GLN A 725 -24.57 -3.31 -0.93
CA GLN A 725 -24.72 -3.32 0.53
C GLN A 725 -25.96 -2.55 1.02
N ALA A 726 -26.51 -2.99 2.15
CA ALA A 726 -27.59 -2.32 2.87
C ALA A 726 -27.26 -2.34 4.37
N ALA A 727 -27.20 -1.17 5.01
CA ALA A 727 -26.83 -1.04 6.42
C ALA A 727 -28.03 -0.62 7.27
N GLY A 728 -28.01 -0.97 8.55
CA GLY A 728 -29.03 -0.58 9.52
C GLY A 728 -30.39 -1.27 9.34
N LEU A 729 -30.39 -2.49 8.80
CA LEU A 729 -31.59 -3.30 8.65
C LEU A 729 -32.08 -3.73 10.03
N ARG A 730 -33.26 -3.23 10.44
CA ARG A 730 -33.89 -3.63 11.70
C ARG A 730 -34.74 -4.88 11.46
N LEU A 731 -34.52 -5.93 12.25
CA LEU A 731 -35.38 -7.11 12.30
C LEU A 731 -36.10 -7.16 13.64
N ASN A 732 -37.43 -7.22 13.61
CA ASN A 732 -38.22 -7.43 14.81
C ASN A 732 -38.55 -8.91 15.02
N ALA A 733 -38.89 -9.27 16.25
CA ALA A 733 -39.34 -10.60 16.62
C ALA A 733 -40.56 -11.02 15.79
N GLY A 734 -40.47 -12.18 15.12
CA GLY A 734 -41.57 -12.70 14.30
C GLY A 734 -41.76 -12.00 12.95
N GLU A 735 -40.72 -11.32 12.44
CA GLU A 735 -40.76 -10.67 11.12
C GLU A 735 -39.68 -11.21 10.16
N CYS A 736 -39.99 -11.18 8.87
CA CYS A 736 -39.07 -11.47 7.78
C CYS A 736 -38.90 -10.22 6.92
N LEU A 737 -37.66 -9.73 6.81
CA LEU A 737 -37.31 -8.56 6.02
C LEU A 737 -36.85 -8.97 4.62
N ARG A 738 -37.49 -8.47 3.56
CA ARG A 738 -37.01 -8.62 2.18
C ARG A 738 -36.21 -7.40 1.74
N VAL A 739 -35.04 -7.64 1.16
CA VAL A 739 -34.11 -6.62 0.63
C VAL A 739 -33.88 -6.82 -0.87
N ASN A 740 -34.42 -5.93 -1.71
CA ASN A 740 -34.31 -6.05 -3.18
C ASN A 740 -33.39 -4.96 -3.74
N PHE A 741 -32.24 -5.35 -4.30
CA PHE A 741 -31.32 -4.45 -4.98
C PHE A 741 -31.70 -4.24 -6.47
N PRO A 742 -31.47 -3.05 -7.04
CA PRO A 742 -31.72 -2.77 -8.45
C PRO A 742 -30.69 -3.43 -9.40
N PRO A 743 -31.04 -3.71 -10.67
CA PRO A 743 -30.10 -4.27 -11.66
C PRO A 743 -29.05 -3.25 -12.16
N ALA A 744 -27.83 -3.72 -12.41
CA ALA A 744 -26.71 -2.91 -12.94
C ALA A 744 -26.86 -2.67 -14.45
N ASN A 745 -26.70 -1.41 -14.92
CA ASN A 745 -26.78 -1.08 -16.35
C ASN A 745 -25.44 -0.46 -16.83
N PRO A 746 -24.66 -1.09 -17.73
CA PRO A 746 -23.37 -0.55 -18.18
C PRO A 746 -23.53 0.44 -19.36
N GLN A 747 -22.91 1.64 -19.28
CA GLN A 747 -22.81 2.59 -20.41
C GLN A 747 -21.34 2.88 -20.77
N TRP A 748 -21.04 3.03 -22.06
CA TRP A 748 -19.71 3.43 -22.58
C TRP A 748 -19.67 4.93 -22.86
N GLN A 749 -18.60 5.61 -22.45
CA GLN A 749 -18.34 7.02 -22.75
C GLN A 749 -17.13 7.18 -23.67
N VAL A 750 -17.16 8.21 -24.52
CA VAL A 750 -16.10 8.51 -25.50
C VAL A 750 -15.65 9.96 -25.38
N ASN A 751 -14.35 10.15 -25.15
CA ASN A 751 -13.73 11.47 -25.04
C ASN A 751 -12.75 11.69 -26.21
N VAL A 752 -12.87 12.82 -26.90
CA VAL A 752 -11.97 13.22 -28.00
C VAL A 752 -11.21 14.47 -27.58
N ARG A 753 -9.88 14.47 -27.69
CA ARG A 753 -9.00 15.62 -27.45
C ARG A 753 -8.11 15.84 -28.66
N SER A 754 -8.14 17.04 -29.27
CA SER A 754 -7.15 17.45 -30.29
C SER A 754 -6.03 18.27 -29.65
N ARG A 755 -4.79 18.07 -30.10
CA ARG A 755 -3.61 18.86 -29.71
C ARG A 755 -3.10 19.56 -30.96
N ALA A 756 -3.19 20.89 -30.96
CA ALA A 756 -2.58 21.71 -32.01
C ALA A 756 -1.06 21.74 -31.79
N THR A 757 -0.29 21.44 -32.84
CA THR A 757 1.17 21.49 -32.97
C THR A 757 1.97 20.22 -32.62
N LEU A 758 2.13 19.34 -33.62
CA LEU A 758 3.26 18.41 -33.74
C LEU A 758 4.04 18.67 -35.03
N ARG A 759 5.37 18.45 -35.00
CA ARG A 759 6.27 18.58 -36.17
C ARG A 759 6.12 17.46 -37.23
N ARG A 760 5.10 16.59 -37.14
CA ARG A 760 4.85 15.46 -38.06
C ARG A 760 3.36 15.39 -38.44
N PRO A 761 3.00 14.98 -39.67
CA PRO A 761 1.62 15.08 -40.20
C PRO A 761 0.63 14.11 -39.53
N GLY A 762 -0.63 14.59 -39.41
CA GLY A 762 -1.86 13.99 -38.84
C GLY A 762 -1.75 12.64 -38.14
N LEU A 763 -1.89 12.60 -36.82
CA LEU A 763 -1.80 11.36 -36.04
C LEU A 763 -2.99 11.19 -35.09
N VAL A 764 -3.54 9.98 -35.02
CA VAL A 764 -4.71 9.66 -34.19
C VAL A 764 -4.38 8.50 -33.28
N ARG A 765 -4.47 8.76 -31.98
CA ARG A 765 -4.35 7.72 -30.95
C ARG A 765 -5.71 7.38 -30.40
N VAL A 766 -6.02 6.10 -30.29
CA VAL A 766 -7.23 5.59 -29.67
C VAL A 766 -6.86 4.71 -28.47
N GLN A 767 -7.51 4.91 -27.34
CA GLN A 767 -7.35 4.12 -26.12
C GLN A 767 -8.70 3.52 -25.72
N VAL A 768 -8.74 2.21 -25.43
CA VAL A 768 -9.94 1.53 -24.92
C VAL A 768 -9.63 0.96 -23.54
N LEU A 769 -9.90 1.75 -22.50
CA LEU A 769 -9.40 1.48 -21.15
C LEU A 769 -9.91 0.12 -20.64
N GLY A 770 -8.96 -0.70 -20.16
CA GLY A 770 -9.24 -2.03 -19.60
C GLY A 770 -9.45 -3.14 -20.63
N ARG A 771 -9.31 -2.89 -21.94
CA ARG A 771 -9.49 -3.91 -23.00
C ARG A 771 -8.34 -3.90 -24.01
N LYS A 772 -7.55 -4.98 -24.01
CA LYS A 772 -6.47 -5.25 -24.97
C LYS A 772 -6.95 -6.19 -26.08
N GLY A 773 -6.45 -6.02 -27.30
CA GLY A 773 -6.77 -6.87 -28.45
C GLY A 773 -8.11 -6.58 -29.11
N LEU A 774 -8.82 -5.51 -28.71
CA LEU A 774 -10.06 -5.10 -29.38
C LEU A 774 -9.77 -4.40 -30.70
N SER A 775 -10.52 -4.73 -31.74
CA SER A 775 -10.35 -4.13 -33.05
C SER A 775 -10.89 -2.71 -33.07
N VAL A 776 -10.03 -1.74 -33.38
CA VAL A 776 -10.38 -0.33 -33.58
C VAL A 776 -10.36 -0.03 -35.06
N THR A 777 -11.46 0.52 -35.57
CA THR A 777 -11.63 0.94 -36.96
C THR A 777 -11.60 2.46 -37.04
N LEU A 778 -10.64 3.00 -37.81
CA LEU A 778 -10.61 4.41 -38.24
C LEU A 778 -11.11 4.51 -39.68
N ARG A 779 -11.98 5.48 -39.98
CA ARG A 779 -12.41 5.83 -41.34
C ARG A 779 -12.22 7.33 -41.58
N GLY A 780 -11.66 7.71 -42.71
CA GLY A 780 -11.63 9.10 -43.18
C GLY A 780 -11.92 9.18 -44.67
N GLU A 781 -12.35 10.36 -45.13
CA GLU A 781 -12.72 10.59 -46.54
C GLU A 781 -11.55 10.39 -47.51
N SER A 782 -10.33 10.77 -47.10
CA SER A 782 -9.09 10.65 -47.89
C SER A 782 -8.31 9.35 -47.65
N ALA A 783 -8.35 8.79 -46.43
CA ALA A 783 -7.47 7.70 -46.00
C ALA A 783 -8.08 6.28 -46.04
N GLY A 784 -9.37 6.14 -46.41
CA GLY A 784 -10.09 4.86 -46.42
C GLY A 784 -10.34 4.26 -45.02
N LYS A 785 -10.72 2.97 -44.96
CA LYS A 785 -10.94 2.22 -43.70
C LYS A 785 -9.65 1.56 -43.24
N GLN A 786 -9.16 1.91 -42.05
CA GLN A 786 -8.03 1.27 -41.40
C GLN A 786 -8.49 0.56 -40.13
N MET A 787 -7.89 -0.61 -39.83
CA MET A 787 -8.28 -1.42 -38.67
C MET A 787 -7.03 -1.94 -37.97
N ARG A 788 -6.95 -1.72 -36.66
CA ARG A 788 -5.81 -2.14 -35.82
C ARG A 788 -6.30 -2.52 -34.42
N PRO A 789 -5.72 -3.56 -33.78
CA PRO A 789 -6.11 -3.95 -32.43
C PRO A 789 -5.49 -3.04 -31.35
N THR A 790 -6.17 -2.86 -30.22
CA THR A 790 -5.60 -2.19 -29.03
C THR A 790 -4.40 -2.98 -28.47
N GLY A 791 -3.38 -2.25 -28.04
CA GLY A 791 -2.09 -2.80 -27.61
C GLY A 791 -1.03 -2.89 -28.71
N SER A 792 -1.30 -2.30 -29.89
CA SER A 792 -0.35 -2.20 -31.01
C SER A 792 0.57 -0.97 -30.92
N ALA A 793 0.24 0.02 -30.08
CA ALA A 793 1.10 1.17 -29.77
C ALA A 793 1.67 1.05 -28.34
N LEU A 794 2.56 0.07 -28.15
CA LEU A 794 3.09 -0.36 -26.83
C LEU A 794 3.72 0.78 -26.01
N GLU A 795 4.32 1.76 -26.69
CA GLU A 795 4.92 2.96 -26.09
C GLU A 795 3.91 3.88 -25.36
N TYR A 796 2.60 3.69 -25.58
CA TYR A 796 1.54 4.47 -24.91
C TYR A 796 0.57 3.61 -24.08
N GLY A 797 0.96 2.36 -23.80
CA GLY A 797 0.25 1.45 -22.91
C GLY A 797 -0.50 0.30 -23.62
N PRO A 798 -0.87 -0.75 -22.87
CA PRO A 798 -1.39 -2.01 -23.42
C PRO A 798 -2.79 -1.92 -24.05
N PHE A 799 -3.45 -0.76 -23.93
CA PHE A 799 -4.81 -0.50 -24.42
C PHE A 799 -4.85 0.52 -25.55
N ALA A 800 -3.68 1.00 -26.00
CA ALA A 800 -3.56 2.04 -27.00
C ALA A 800 -3.33 1.47 -28.40
N VAL A 801 -3.84 2.18 -29.40
CA VAL A 801 -3.58 1.98 -30.82
C VAL A 801 -3.38 3.34 -31.47
N GLU A 802 -2.56 3.39 -32.52
CA GLU A 802 -2.24 4.63 -33.21
C GLU A 802 -2.41 4.45 -34.72
N PHE A 803 -2.88 5.52 -35.37
CA PHE A 803 -3.09 5.64 -36.81
C PHE A 803 -2.38 6.90 -37.29
N GLY A 804 -1.52 6.77 -38.31
CA GLY A 804 -0.70 7.86 -38.80
C GLY A 804 0.37 7.37 -39.78
N PRO A 805 0.92 8.26 -40.63
CA PRO A 805 0.46 9.64 -40.85
C PRO A 805 -0.87 9.69 -41.63
N LEU A 806 -1.69 10.72 -41.38
CA LEU A 806 -3.01 10.95 -41.97
C LEU A 806 -3.08 12.35 -42.57
N ASP A 807 -3.84 12.49 -43.65
CA ASP A 807 -4.11 13.78 -44.29
C ASP A 807 -5.10 14.62 -43.47
N PRO A 808 -5.13 15.95 -43.64
CA PRO A 808 -6.19 16.77 -43.08
C PRO A 808 -7.57 16.32 -43.58
N GLY A 809 -8.56 16.30 -42.69
CA GLY A 809 -9.92 15.88 -43.03
C GLY A 809 -10.73 15.36 -41.84
N SER A 810 -11.97 14.95 -42.11
CA SER A 810 -12.86 14.38 -41.10
C SER A 810 -12.71 12.87 -41.00
N TYR A 811 -12.68 12.39 -39.76
CA TYR A 811 -12.46 11.00 -39.39
C TYR A 811 -13.49 10.51 -38.37
N THR A 812 -13.74 9.19 -38.40
CA THR A 812 -14.58 8.49 -37.43
C THR A 812 -13.84 7.26 -36.89
N VAL A 813 -14.00 7.00 -35.59
CA VAL A 813 -13.46 5.83 -34.90
C VAL A 813 -14.59 5.01 -34.29
N ALA A 814 -14.57 3.70 -34.56
CA ALA A 814 -15.45 2.72 -33.97
C ALA A 814 -14.63 1.59 -33.34
N VAL A 815 -15.10 1.04 -32.22
CA VAL A 815 -14.45 -0.06 -31.50
C VAL A 815 -15.38 -1.27 -31.51
N GLU A 816 -14.84 -2.45 -31.80
CA GLU A 816 -15.58 -3.70 -31.78
C GLU A 816 -16.23 -3.96 -30.40
N GLY A 817 -17.54 -4.16 -30.38
CA GLY A 817 -18.30 -4.42 -29.15
C GLY A 817 -18.63 -3.19 -28.30
N VAL A 818 -18.37 -1.98 -28.80
CA VAL A 818 -18.79 -0.71 -28.19
C VAL A 818 -19.87 -0.06 -29.07
N ASP A 819 -20.95 0.41 -28.44
CA ASP A 819 -22.14 0.95 -29.08
C ASP A 819 -22.03 2.45 -29.47
N VAL A 820 -20.97 3.11 -29.02
CA VAL A 820 -20.68 4.53 -29.29
C VAL A 820 -19.52 4.65 -30.30
N THR A 821 -19.55 5.70 -31.13
CA THR A 821 -18.48 6.04 -32.08
C THR A 821 -17.98 7.46 -31.85
N ALA A 822 -16.72 7.75 -32.21
CA ALA A 822 -16.12 9.08 -32.09
C ALA A 822 -15.95 9.70 -33.49
N ALA A 823 -16.36 10.96 -33.68
CA ALA A 823 -16.09 11.72 -34.90
C ALA A 823 -15.21 12.94 -34.56
N PHE A 824 -14.25 13.27 -35.42
CA PHE A 824 -13.31 14.38 -35.24
C PHE A 824 -12.70 14.83 -36.56
N THR A 825 -12.11 16.03 -36.58
CA THR A 825 -11.42 16.59 -37.74
C THR A 825 -9.94 16.78 -37.41
N LEU A 826 -9.05 16.51 -38.37
CA LEU A 826 -7.62 16.74 -38.28
C LEU A 826 -7.20 17.86 -39.25
N ASP A 827 -6.40 18.81 -38.76
CA ASP A 827 -5.67 19.76 -39.59
C ASP A 827 -4.22 19.27 -39.87
N SER A 828 -3.49 19.94 -40.77
CA SER A 828 -2.16 19.51 -41.27
C SER A 828 -1.06 19.39 -40.21
N THR A 829 -1.30 19.84 -38.98
CA THR A 829 -0.34 19.84 -37.87
C THR A 829 -0.87 19.21 -36.59
N ASP A 830 -2.02 18.55 -36.65
CA ASP A 830 -2.75 18.12 -35.46
C ASP A 830 -2.53 16.65 -35.11
N ALA A 831 -2.65 16.35 -33.81
CA ALA A 831 -2.91 14.99 -33.35
C ALA A 831 -4.17 14.92 -32.50
N ALA A 832 -4.94 13.84 -32.68
CA ALA A 832 -6.13 13.56 -31.89
C ALA A 832 -5.91 12.35 -30.97
N VAL A 833 -6.36 12.45 -29.73
CA VAL A 833 -6.41 11.34 -28.77
C VAL A 833 -7.88 11.07 -28.44
N ILE A 834 -8.30 9.82 -28.62
CA ILE A 834 -9.68 9.37 -28.42
C ILE A 834 -9.69 8.26 -27.36
N THR A 835 -10.48 8.43 -26.31
CA THR A 835 -10.54 7.48 -25.20
C THR A 835 -11.95 6.94 -25.02
N PHE A 836 -12.08 5.61 -25.05
CA PHE A 836 -13.30 4.86 -24.74
C PHE A 836 -13.20 4.28 -23.32
N GLN A 837 -14.18 4.57 -22.47
CA GLN A 837 -14.22 4.16 -21.06
C GLN A 837 -15.60 3.54 -20.72
N ARG A 838 -15.62 2.54 -19.83
CA ARG A 838 -16.86 1.89 -19.36
C ARG A 838 -17.22 2.41 -17.97
N ASP A 839 -18.41 2.97 -17.82
CA ASP A 839 -18.95 3.32 -16.50
C ASP A 839 -19.81 2.17 -15.97
N GLY A 840 -19.44 1.69 -14.78
CA GLY A 840 -20.25 0.76 -13.98
C GLY A 840 -20.98 1.52 -12.89
N ALA A 841 -21.96 2.37 -13.24
CA ALA A 841 -22.82 2.99 -12.25
C ALA A 841 -23.87 1.97 -11.75
N LEU A 842 -23.80 1.58 -10.48
CA LEU A 842 -24.86 0.85 -9.79
C LEU A 842 -25.89 1.88 -9.29
N SER A 843 -27.07 1.93 -9.90
CA SER A 843 -28.11 2.92 -9.58
C SER A 843 -29.11 2.37 -8.56
N GLY A 844 -29.13 2.92 -7.34
CA GLY A 844 -30.32 2.97 -6.47
C GLY A 844 -30.19 2.31 -5.08
N SER A 845 -30.91 2.88 -4.10
CA SER A 845 -31.11 2.30 -2.77
C SER A 845 -31.92 1.01 -2.85
N PRO A 846 -31.63 -0.01 -2.01
CA PRO A 846 -32.42 -1.23 -1.98
C PRO A 846 -33.85 -0.95 -1.52
N HIS A 847 -34.81 -1.65 -2.10
CA HIS A 847 -36.20 -1.64 -1.64
C HIS A 847 -36.36 -2.61 -0.46
N LEU A 848 -36.95 -2.14 0.65
CA LEU A 848 -37.14 -2.91 1.87
C LEU A 848 -38.64 -3.21 2.09
N GLU A 849 -38.97 -4.48 2.34
CA GLU A 849 -40.34 -4.91 2.66
C GLU A 849 -40.36 -5.74 3.93
N TYR A 850 -41.22 -5.37 4.88
CA TYR A 850 -41.40 -6.07 6.15
C TYR A 850 -42.63 -6.97 6.07
N GLN A 851 -42.46 -8.26 6.35
CA GLN A 851 -43.56 -9.24 6.37
C GLN A 851 -43.64 -9.93 7.75
N PRO A 852 -44.84 -10.14 8.31
CA PRO A 852 -44.99 -11.00 9.49
C PRO A 852 -44.65 -12.45 9.14
N VAL A 853 -44.02 -13.17 10.08
CA VAL A 853 -43.64 -14.59 9.97
C VAL A 853 -44.70 -15.49 10.59
#